data_AF-A0A7X6URZ9-F1
#
_entry.id   AF-A0A7X6URZ9-F1
#
_cell.length_a   1.000
_cell.length_b   1.000
_cell.length_c   1.000
_cell.angle_alpha   90.00
_cell.angle_beta   90.00
_cell.angle_gamma   90.00
#
_symmetry.space_group_name_H-M   'P 1'
#
loop_
_entity.id
_entity.type
_entity.pdbx_description
1 polymer ?
#
loop_
_entity_poly.entity_id
_entity_poly.type
_entity_poly.pdbx_seq_one_letter_code
_entity_poly.pdbx_strand_id
1 'polypeptide(L)'
;MNMRSFYKIMCVIGFLLLGCSFVFANQFDAWQKQMLITFDGYTKSETLNNFPALIVFEETSAGAGFYYSDFLSSPYGDLRFASEDKTTPLDFEVEAWNQSGKSYVWVKIPELKQTTKIFMLWGKSEETLPVSSTDGSVWSEHFTGIWHLNETSGTSVKDSKNNQHPGTIMGTKVTVGEPGVIGKAFRFAGNTGYVRTELVHGTTVTISAWATRDADGGMMWARAQYNPDLWFYGGRIILNSGDSQNNPFGNQPANFGDWHHYVTVLDSTQSKARLYIDGELSSNSANYKNPSGVPPFCISSGCGYDWSGTIDEFSTASIARSDDWIWACWENQRVGGNLVAYGNPEMQDFPSVTNARGATNVTANSAWLNGYLASTGTSATAVSVYWGASDGGKNSGSWGNSYTWPSPQLPGAFTKEISGLNGNSTYFYRFKGENVAGEQWANETSVLITGEVNIQKISDAKETGEVPGKFRITRVSGTTSKALTVYYTVGGTATPGDDYVQLSGKVIIPAGSASVDIEVKPFYDHFLEGNETVILTLDDGPFIPGSPSSATVIIEDFGAVVRTWTGNVSTNVNVSENWAEGIVPVAGDHIILNSGANPMHWDLNSPVGAWIQDGYTGTVTINTVYPGIGAFTNFVIVGDCVINTGTWTHRKNTATPQFLIKATVHGDLTIGENATIDVTNNGYPNYTGPGRGDSGSASAGYGGVGWGNGPCYGSITEPTDLG
;
A
#
# COMPACT_ATOMS: atom_id res chain seq x y z
N MET A 1 1.64 67.14 43.59
CA MET A 1 2.58 66.35 44.41
C MET A 1 2.29 64.87 44.12
N ASN A 2 3.22 64.18 43.44
CA ASN A 2 3.34 62.73 43.13
C ASN A 2 2.18 61.97 42.43
N MET A 3 2.36 60.87 41.69
CA MET A 3 3.28 60.45 40.61
C MET A 3 2.71 59.09 40.11
N ARG A 4 2.54 58.90 38.78
CA ARG A 4 2.56 57.62 37.99
C ARG A 4 1.81 56.36 38.48
N SER A 5 0.91 55.80 37.65
CA SER A 5 1.13 54.55 36.86
C SER A 5 -0.14 53.83 36.34
N PHE A 6 -0.15 53.59 35.01
CA PHE A 6 -0.70 52.46 34.19
C PHE A 6 -2.22 52.14 34.18
N TYR A 7 -2.99 52.34 33.07
CA TYR A 7 -3.13 51.51 31.83
C TYR A 7 -3.49 50.03 32.14
N LYS A 8 -4.58 49.37 31.69
CA LYS A 8 -5.43 49.44 30.48
C LYS A 8 -6.82 48.78 30.70
N ILE A 9 -7.87 49.50 30.28
CA ILE A 9 -8.99 49.10 29.38
C ILE A 9 -9.99 48.01 29.85
N MET A 10 -11.12 48.49 30.42
CA MET A 10 -12.48 47.97 30.23
C MET A 10 -13.27 49.02 29.43
N CYS A 11 -14.07 48.60 28.44
CA CYS A 11 -15.19 49.30 27.77
C CYS A 11 -15.33 48.75 26.33
N VAL A 12 -16.47 48.40 25.74
CA VAL A 12 -17.90 48.60 26.05
C VAL A 12 -18.67 47.48 25.31
N ILE A 13 -19.65 46.89 25.98
CA ILE A 13 -20.69 46.02 25.39
C ILE A 13 -21.85 46.91 24.93
N GLY A 14 -22.36 46.62 23.73
CA GLY A 14 -23.74 46.90 23.36
C GLY A 14 -23.87 47.55 21.99
N PHE A 15 -24.21 46.77 20.96
CA PHE A 15 -25.30 47.08 20.03
C PHE A 15 -25.55 45.91 19.04
N LEU A 16 -26.85 45.70 18.77
CA LEU A 16 -27.49 44.84 17.75
C LEU A 16 -27.69 43.33 18.00
N LEU A 17 -28.86 43.04 18.60
CA LEU A 17 -29.71 41.91 18.22
C LEU A 17 -30.15 42.06 16.75
N LEU A 18 -29.56 41.23 15.89
CA LEU A 18 -30.19 40.70 14.67
C LEU A 18 -29.99 39.19 14.77
N GLY A 19 -31.09 38.45 14.79
CA GLY A 19 -31.09 37.00 14.87
C GLY A 19 -30.35 36.40 13.69
N CYS A 20 -29.08 36.10 13.88
CA CYS A 20 -28.33 35.16 13.07
C CYS A 20 -28.20 33.92 13.94
N SER A 21 -29.10 32.95 13.74
CA SER A 21 -28.86 31.60 14.20
C SER A 21 -27.63 31.11 13.43
N PHE A 22 -26.45 31.29 14.01
CA PHE A 22 -25.30 30.49 13.63
C PHE A 22 -25.64 29.06 14.03
N VAL A 23 -26.27 28.32 13.11
CA VAL A 23 -26.20 26.87 13.15
C VAL A 23 -24.73 26.58 12.89
N PHE A 24 -23.98 26.28 13.95
CA PHE A 24 -22.66 25.68 13.78
C PHE A 24 -22.91 24.41 12.97
N ALA A 25 -22.36 24.33 11.75
CA ALA A 25 -22.35 23.10 10.99
C ALA A 25 -21.74 22.03 11.89
N ASN A 26 -22.45 20.94 12.10
CA ASN A 26 -21.98 19.85 12.93
C ASN A 26 -20.71 19.26 12.28
N GLN A 27 -19.73 18.86 13.09
CA GLN A 27 -18.45 18.35 12.60
C GLN A 27 -18.63 17.19 11.59
N PHE A 28 -19.74 16.46 11.71
CA PHE A 28 -20.05 15.28 10.93
C PHE A 28 -21.13 15.48 9.84
N ASP A 29 -21.63 16.71 9.63
CA ASP A 29 -22.63 17.02 8.58
C ASP A 29 -22.07 16.90 7.14
N ALA A 30 -20.75 16.78 7.00
CA ALA A 30 -20.07 16.62 5.72
C ALA A 30 -19.91 15.15 5.26
N TRP A 31 -20.29 14.18 6.10
CA TRP A 31 -20.22 12.75 5.75
C TRP A 31 -21.49 12.33 5.02
N GLN A 32 -21.37 11.74 3.83
CA GLN A 32 -22.55 11.43 3.01
C GLN A 32 -23.40 10.27 3.55
N LYS A 33 -22.85 9.45 4.43
CA LYS A 33 -23.48 8.23 4.92
C LYS A 33 -23.33 8.10 6.43
N GLN A 34 -24.33 7.50 7.06
CA GLN A 34 -24.28 7.15 8.47
C GLN A 34 -25.01 5.82 8.75
N MET A 35 -24.68 5.20 9.87
CA MET A 35 -25.37 4.03 10.41
C MET A 35 -25.47 4.15 11.93
N LEU A 36 -26.68 4.01 12.47
CA LEU A 36 -26.92 3.95 13.91
C LEU A 36 -26.43 2.60 14.44
N ILE A 37 -25.73 2.61 15.57
CA ILE A 37 -25.33 1.41 16.30
C ILE A 37 -25.86 1.52 17.73
N THR A 38 -26.56 0.49 18.21
CA THR A 38 -27.11 0.43 19.56
C THR A 38 -26.55 -0.74 20.35
N PHE A 39 -26.57 -0.60 21.68
CA PHE A 39 -26.06 -1.61 22.62
C PHE A 39 -27.18 -2.21 23.48
N ASP A 40 -28.37 -2.39 22.89
CA ASP A 40 -29.57 -2.87 23.59
C ASP A 40 -29.41 -4.27 24.20
N GLY A 41 -28.45 -5.04 23.67
CA GLY A 41 -28.07 -6.36 24.19
C GLY A 41 -27.22 -6.34 25.44
N TYR A 42 -26.76 -5.18 25.91
CA TYR A 42 -26.10 -5.09 27.21
C TYR A 42 -27.13 -5.21 28.34
N THR A 43 -27.16 -6.37 29.02
CA THR A 43 -28.19 -6.70 30.04
C THR A 43 -27.66 -6.64 31.48
N LYS A 44 -26.47 -6.09 31.70
CA LYS A 44 -25.80 -6.06 32.99
C LYS A 44 -26.02 -4.73 33.72
N SER A 45 -25.68 -4.70 35.00
CA SER A 45 -26.07 -3.59 35.89
C SER A 45 -25.02 -2.49 36.00
N GLU A 46 -23.74 -2.84 35.84
CA GLU A 46 -22.64 -1.88 35.84
C GLU A 46 -22.69 -1.02 34.57
N THR A 47 -22.41 0.28 34.67
CA THR A 47 -22.06 1.08 33.49
C THR A 47 -20.57 0.98 33.27
N LEU A 48 -20.14 0.40 32.14
CA LEU A 48 -18.72 0.22 31.85
C LEU A 48 -18.17 1.49 31.22
N ASN A 49 -17.11 2.05 31.80
CA ASN A 49 -16.47 3.26 31.29
C ASN A 49 -15.35 2.92 30.32
N ASN A 50 -15.22 3.67 29.22
CA ASN A 50 -14.17 3.51 28.22
C ASN A 50 -14.04 2.06 27.70
N PHE A 51 -15.16 1.38 27.47
CA PHE A 51 -15.18 -0.01 27.02
C PHE A 51 -14.82 -0.10 25.52
N PRO A 52 -13.80 -0.86 25.12
CA PRO A 52 -13.51 -1.10 23.71
C PRO A 52 -14.50 -2.13 23.15
N ALA A 53 -15.52 -1.65 22.44
CA ALA A 53 -16.50 -2.51 21.79
C ALA A 53 -16.06 -2.90 20.37
N LEU A 54 -16.17 -4.17 20.03
CA LEU A 54 -16.02 -4.67 18.68
C LEU A 54 -17.26 -4.36 17.85
N ILE A 55 -17.06 -3.60 16.78
CA ILE A 55 -18.04 -3.29 15.75
C ILE A 55 -17.69 -4.12 14.51
N VAL A 56 -18.66 -4.88 14.02
CA VAL A 56 -18.49 -5.83 12.92
C VAL A 56 -19.51 -5.53 11.83
N PHE A 57 -19.05 -5.30 10.62
CA PHE A 57 -19.90 -5.03 9.47
C PHE A 57 -19.33 -5.69 8.22
N GLU A 58 -20.22 -6.00 7.28
CA GLU A 58 -19.90 -6.56 5.98
C GLU A 58 -20.84 -5.95 4.93
N GLU A 59 -20.45 -6.05 3.66
CA GLU A 59 -21.27 -5.54 2.57
C GLU A 59 -22.61 -6.28 2.51
N THR A 60 -23.72 -5.54 2.39
CA THR A 60 -25.04 -6.15 2.34
C THR A 60 -25.59 -6.16 0.92
N SER A 61 -26.22 -7.28 0.51
CA SER A 61 -26.57 -7.54 -0.90
C SER A 61 -27.78 -6.76 -1.45
N ALA A 62 -28.28 -5.72 -0.76
CA ALA A 62 -29.59 -5.12 -1.08
C ALA A 62 -29.62 -3.58 -0.98
N GLY A 63 -29.77 -2.91 -2.12
CA GLY A 63 -30.23 -1.51 -2.29
C GLY A 63 -29.61 -0.47 -1.36
N ALA A 64 -30.19 -0.30 -0.16
CA ALA A 64 -29.82 0.66 0.89
C ALA A 64 -28.84 0.08 1.93
N GLY A 65 -28.01 -0.85 1.51
CA GLY A 65 -27.02 -1.55 2.31
C GLY A 65 -25.78 -0.75 2.70
N PHE A 66 -24.90 -1.38 3.47
CA PHE A 66 -23.54 -0.87 3.71
C PHE A 66 -22.70 -1.39 2.55
N TYR A 67 -21.98 -0.51 1.87
CA TYR A 67 -21.14 -0.87 0.72
C TYR A 67 -19.74 -0.31 0.89
N TYR A 68 -18.74 -1.13 0.64
CA TYR A 68 -17.34 -0.66 0.70
C TYR A 68 -17.04 0.36 -0.41
N SER A 69 -17.77 0.32 -1.52
CA SER A 69 -17.66 1.30 -2.61
C SER A 69 -18.13 2.71 -2.24
N ASP A 70 -18.87 2.88 -1.14
CA ASP A 70 -19.34 4.20 -0.69
C ASP A 70 -18.22 5.00 0.02
N PHE A 71 -17.07 4.40 0.35
CA PHE A 71 -15.93 5.10 0.94
C PHE A 71 -15.21 5.91 -0.14
N LEU A 72 -15.10 7.23 0.08
CA LEU A 72 -14.51 8.15 -0.89
C LEU A 72 -13.02 8.42 -0.63
N SER A 73 -12.50 7.93 0.50
CA SER A 73 -11.09 8.04 0.86
C SER A 73 -10.51 6.65 1.07
N SER A 74 -9.87 6.11 0.03
CA SER A 74 -9.33 4.74 0.05
C SER A 74 -8.21 4.55 1.10
N PRO A 75 -8.12 3.39 1.77
CA PRO A 75 -9.08 2.27 1.73
C PRO A 75 -10.31 2.49 2.62
N TYR A 76 -10.20 3.34 3.65
CA TYR A 76 -11.25 3.70 4.61
C TYR A 76 -10.88 4.96 5.43
N GLY A 77 -10.16 5.90 4.81
CA GLY A 77 -9.69 7.15 5.42
C GLY A 77 -10.81 8.02 5.99
N ASP A 78 -12.03 7.87 5.46
CA ASP A 78 -13.22 8.60 5.85
C ASP A 78 -14.10 7.88 6.87
N LEU A 79 -13.69 6.72 7.42
CA LEU A 79 -14.39 6.07 8.51
C LEU A 79 -14.36 6.95 9.78
N ARG A 80 -15.52 7.21 10.38
CA ARG A 80 -15.63 7.89 11.69
C ARG A 80 -16.66 7.19 12.58
N PHE A 81 -16.47 7.33 13.89
CA PHE A 81 -17.48 7.03 14.90
C PHE A 81 -17.76 8.29 15.72
N ALA A 82 -19.02 8.49 16.08
CA ALA A 82 -19.46 9.62 16.89
C ALA A 82 -20.46 9.17 17.96
N SER A 83 -20.54 9.91 19.07
CA SER A 83 -21.58 9.72 20.08
C SER A 83 -22.99 10.03 19.52
N GLU A 84 -24.04 9.77 20.31
CA GLU A 84 -25.43 10.07 19.91
C GLU A 84 -25.67 11.55 19.53
N ASP A 85 -24.88 12.48 20.05
CA ASP A 85 -24.97 13.92 19.73
C ASP A 85 -24.45 14.26 18.32
N LYS A 86 -23.79 13.31 17.64
CA LYS A 86 -23.16 13.47 16.32
C LYS A 86 -22.20 14.65 16.23
N THR A 87 -21.60 15.05 17.35
CA THR A 87 -20.59 16.11 17.48
C THR A 87 -19.31 15.57 18.13
N THR A 88 -19.43 14.61 19.04
CA THR A 88 -18.32 14.07 19.82
C THR A 88 -17.69 12.89 19.08
N PRO A 89 -16.44 13.01 18.56
CA PRO A 89 -15.74 11.89 17.92
C PRO A 89 -15.42 10.78 18.94
N LEU A 90 -15.44 9.54 18.48
CA LEU A 90 -15.03 8.37 19.25
C LEU A 90 -13.75 7.76 18.67
N ASP A 91 -12.84 7.37 19.56
CA ASP A 91 -11.61 6.69 19.19
C ASP A 91 -11.91 5.26 18.71
N PHE A 92 -11.21 4.82 17.66
CA PHE A 92 -11.36 3.48 17.13
C PHE A 92 -10.07 2.96 16.52
N GLU A 93 -9.90 1.64 16.47
CA GLU A 93 -8.80 0.91 15.81
C GLU A 93 -9.40 -0.08 14.81
N VAL A 94 -8.89 -0.06 13.57
CA VAL A 94 -9.30 -1.04 12.55
C VAL A 94 -8.39 -2.25 12.65
N GLU A 95 -8.93 -3.37 13.12
CA GLU A 95 -8.19 -4.61 13.23
C GLU A 95 -8.09 -5.32 11.87
N ALA A 96 -9.21 -5.38 11.15
CA ALA A 96 -9.25 -5.99 9.82
C ALA A 96 -10.27 -5.27 8.92
N TRP A 97 -9.83 -4.96 7.71
CA TRP A 97 -10.67 -4.41 6.66
C TRP A 97 -10.80 -5.41 5.51
N ASN A 98 -11.95 -6.07 5.40
CA ASN A 98 -12.17 -7.13 4.43
C ASN A 98 -13.40 -6.85 3.58
N GLN A 99 -13.18 -6.35 2.36
CA GLN A 99 -14.27 -6.02 1.43
C GLN A 99 -15.04 -7.25 0.91
N SER A 100 -14.50 -8.46 1.09
CA SER A 100 -15.13 -9.72 0.68
C SER A 100 -15.83 -10.47 1.82
N GLY A 101 -15.89 -9.87 3.01
CA GLY A 101 -16.48 -10.46 4.20
C GLY A 101 -16.62 -9.43 5.31
N LYS A 102 -16.35 -9.85 6.54
CA LYS A 102 -16.47 -9.00 7.73
C LYS A 102 -15.24 -8.14 7.95
N SER A 103 -15.46 -6.84 8.14
CA SER A 103 -14.51 -5.93 8.77
C SER A 103 -14.73 -5.90 10.28
N TYR A 104 -13.64 -5.69 11.01
CA TYR A 104 -13.58 -5.70 12.47
C TYR A 104 -12.94 -4.40 12.96
N VAL A 105 -13.67 -3.63 13.76
CA VAL A 105 -13.23 -2.33 14.25
C VAL A 105 -13.52 -2.21 15.74
N TRP A 106 -12.49 -1.94 16.54
CA TRP A 106 -12.64 -1.64 17.96
C TRP A 106 -12.97 -0.19 18.16
N VAL A 107 -14.05 0.12 18.86
CA VAL A 107 -14.49 1.49 19.13
C VAL A 107 -14.57 1.71 20.63
N LYS A 108 -13.91 2.75 21.13
CA LYS A 108 -13.93 3.11 22.55
C LYS A 108 -15.25 3.78 22.91
N ILE A 109 -16.09 3.06 23.63
CA ILE A 109 -17.39 3.52 24.11
C ILE A 109 -17.19 4.22 25.47
N PRO A 110 -17.46 5.53 25.58
CA PRO A 110 -17.22 6.27 26.83
C PRO A 110 -18.02 5.72 28.01
N GLU A 111 -19.29 5.41 27.78
CA GLU A 111 -20.19 4.74 28.73
C GLU A 111 -20.98 3.66 28.01
N LEU A 112 -20.71 2.39 28.30
CA LEU A 112 -21.51 1.27 27.84
C LEU A 112 -22.60 0.94 28.88
N LYS A 113 -23.84 1.11 28.46
CA LYS A 113 -25.08 0.74 29.15
C LYS A 113 -26.13 0.38 28.10
N GLN A 114 -27.25 -0.21 28.52
CA GLN A 114 -28.27 -0.71 27.59
C GLN A 114 -28.79 0.35 26.61
N THR A 115 -28.84 1.62 27.02
CA THR A 115 -29.35 2.73 26.19
C THR A 115 -28.26 3.40 25.34
N THR A 116 -27.02 2.89 25.33
CA THR A 116 -25.92 3.52 24.60
C THR A 116 -26.18 3.45 23.11
N LYS A 117 -25.94 4.58 22.43
CA LYS A 117 -26.01 4.70 20.97
C LYS A 117 -24.80 5.46 20.45
N ILE A 118 -24.32 5.04 19.29
CA ILE A 118 -23.27 5.72 18.53
C ILE A 118 -23.64 5.74 17.05
N PHE A 119 -22.93 6.55 16.27
CA PHE A 119 -23.04 6.56 14.81
C PHE A 119 -21.72 6.17 14.18
N MET A 120 -21.78 5.30 13.17
CA MET A 120 -20.70 5.12 12.20
C MET A 120 -20.97 6.02 11.00
N LEU A 121 -19.95 6.70 10.47
CA LEU A 121 -20.06 7.62 9.33
C LEU A 121 -18.97 7.36 8.28
N TRP A 122 -19.32 7.51 7.00
CA TRP A 122 -18.41 7.41 5.85
C TRP A 122 -18.92 8.22 4.64
N GLY A 123 -18.23 8.16 3.50
CA GLY A 123 -18.62 8.84 2.26
C GLY A 123 -18.13 10.28 2.19
N LYS A 124 -16.87 10.54 2.61
CA LYS A 124 -16.24 11.85 2.52
C LYS A 124 -14.89 11.75 1.81
N SER A 125 -14.69 12.53 0.76
CA SER A 125 -13.43 12.51 0.00
C SER A 125 -12.31 13.23 0.75
N GLU A 126 -11.06 12.85 0.47
CA GLU A 126 -9.83 13.54 0.93
C GLU A 126 -9.62 13.52 2.46
N GLU A 127 -10.14 12.49 3.15
CA GLU A 127 -9.94 12.28 4.58
C GLU A 127 -8.87 11.23 4.86
N THR A 128 -8.16 11.41 5.98
CA THR A 128 -7.29 10.39 6.56
C THR A 128 -7.89 9.87 7.86
N LEU A 129 -7.53 8.65 8.27
CA LEU A 129 -7.95 8.13 9.58
C LEU A 129 -7.49 9.03 10.73
N PRO A 130 -8.25 9.08 11.84
CA PRO A 130 -7.79 9.74 13.04
C PRO A 130 -6.59 8.99 13.64
N VAL A 131 -5.73 9.72 14.37
CA VAL A 131 -4.53 9.17 15.02
C VAL A 131 -4.85 8.02 15.99
N SER A 132 -6.05 8.04 16.59
CA SER A 132 -6.55 6.99 17.48
C SER A 132 -6.65 5.61 16.84
N SER A 133 -6.65 5.54 15.50
CA SER A 133 -6.58 4.28 14.75
C SER A 133 -5.27 3.51 14.88
N THR A 134 -4.23 4.12 15.43
CA THR A 134 -2.89 3.51 15.51
C THR A 134 -2.13 3.79 16.80
N ASP A 135 -2.50 4.82 17.57
CA ASP A 135 -1.75 5.24 18.77
C ASP A 135 -2.13 4.48 20.05
N GLY A 136 -3.06 3.52 19.96
CA GLY A 136 -3.53 2.71 21.08
C GLY A 136 -4.48 3.42 22.05
N SER A 137 -5.01 4.61 21.72
CA SER A 137 -5.92 5.35 22.61
C SER A 137 -7.22 4.61 22.93
N VAL A 138 -7.65 3.70 22.05
CA VAL A 138 -8.77 2.78 22.24
C VAL A 138 -8.59 1.93 23.49
N TRP A 139 -7.34 1.54 23.78
CA TRP A 139 -6.97 0.62 24.85
C TRP A 139 -6.50 1.33 26.12
N SER A 140 -6.87 2.61 26.31
CA SER A 140 -6.38 3.42 27.42
C SER A 140 -6.90 2.98 28.81
N GLU A 141 -8.00 2.25 28.86
CA GLU A 141 -8.67 1.85 30.09
C GLU A 141 -7.93 0.66 30.75
N HIS A 142 -6.81 0.93 31.44
CA HIS A 142 -6.05 -0.04 32.23
C HIS A 142 -5.48 -1.27 31.51
N PHE A 143 -5.58 -1.40 30.19
CA PHE A 143 -4.90 -2.47 29.47
C PHE A 143 -3.38 -2.30 29.57
N THR A 144 -2.67 -3.41 29.69
CA THR A 144 -1.20 -3.48 29.74
C THR A 144 -0.60 -4.05 28.46
N GLY A 145 -1.40 -4.73 27.63
CA GLY A 145 -1.01 -5.20 26.31
C GLY A 145 -2.19 -5.87 25.62
N ILE A 146 -2.29 -5.68 24.30
CA ILE A 146 -3.32 -6.25 23.42
C ILE A 146 -2.63 -6.86 22.21
N TRP A 147 -2.76 -8.16 22.03
CA TRP A 147 -2.25 -8.86 20.86
C TRP A 147 -3.43 -9.54 20.16
N HIS A 148 -3.86 -8.95 19.04
CA HIS A 148 -4.88 -9.54 18.18
C HIS A 148 -4.41 -10.86 17.55
N LEU A 149 -3.09 -11.07 17.43
CA LEU A 149 -2.50 -12.26 16.79
C LEU A 149 -2.95 -12.42 15.32
N ASN A 150 -3.10 -11.29 14.64
CA ASN A 150 -3.67 -11.22 13.30
C ASN A 150 -2.62 -11.18 12.18
N GLU A 151 -1.33 -11.32 12.52
CA GLU A 151 -0.25 -11.35 11.56
C GLU A 151 -0.40 -12.54 10.61
N THR A 152 0.00 -12.34 9.35
CA THR A 152 -0.07 -13.36 8.29
C THR A 152 1.30 -13.85 7.86
N SER A 153 2.37 -13.22 8.36
CA SER A 153 3.75 -13.60 8.10
C SER A 153 4.70 -12.98 9.13
N GLY A 154 5.94 -13.46 9.17
CA GLY A 154 6.98 -12.94 10.06
C GLY A 154 6.93 -13.48 11.48
N THR A 155 7.78 -12.94 12.35
CA THR A 155 7.94 -13.38 13.75
C THR A 155 7.66 -12.28 14.78
N SER A 156 7.38 -11.05 14.35
CA SER A 156 6.99 -9.97 15.26
C SER A 156 5.49 -10.02 15.48
N VAL A 157 5.06 -9.77 16.71
CA VAL A 157 3.65 -9.73 17.11
C VAL A 157 3.36 -8.35 17.66
N LYS A 158 2.45 -7.62 17.04
CA LYS A 158 2.11 -6.24 17.38
C LYS A 158 1.36 -6.19 18.70
N ASP A 159 1.75 -5.27 19.57
CA ASP A 159 0.90 -4.82 20.68
C ASP A 159 0.09 -3.60 20.24
N SER A 160 -1.23 -3.72 20.22
CA SER A 160 -2.13 -2.63 19.79
C SER A 160 -2.18 -1.46 20.77
N LYS A 161 -1.60 -1.60 21.98
CA LYS A 161 -1.39 -0.48 22.90
C LYS A 161 -0.11 0.31 22.55
N ASN A 162 -0.09 0.92 21.37
CA ASN A 162 1.04 1.72 20.85
C ASN A 162 2.37 0.94 20.75
N ASN A 163 2.29 -0.37 20.50
CA ASN A 163 3.44 -1.27 20.44
C ASN A 163 4.35 -1.17 21.68
N GLN A 164 3.76 -0.99 22.87
CA GLN A 164 4.51 -0.81 24.11
C GLN A 164 5.24 -2.09 24.51
N HIS A 165 4.60 -3.25 24.30
CA HIS A 165 5.13 -4.56 24.61
C HIS A 165 4.98 -5.52 23.42
N PRO A 166 5.70 -5.32 22.30
CA PRO A 166 5.63 -6.23 21.17
C PRO A 166 6.02 -7.65 21.58
N GLY A 167 5.36 -8.62 20.96
CA GLY A 167 5.71 -10.03 21.07
C GLY A 167 6.70 -10.46 19.98
N THR A 168 7.38 -11.57 20.24
CA THR A 168 8.19 -12.29 19.25
C THR A 168 7.80 -13.76 19.27
N ILE A 169 7.45 -14.31 18.10
CA ILE A 169 7.23 -15.73 17.90
C ILE A 169 8.56 -16.46 18.10
N MET A 170 8.55 -17.44 18.99
CA MET A 170 9.70 -18.25 19.35
C MET A 170 9.44 -19.72 19.03
N GLY A 171 10.47 -20.40 18.52
CA GLY A 171 10.38 -21.79 18.11
C GLY A 171 9.79 -21.96 16.71
N THR A 172 9.42 -23.19 16.33
CA THR A 172 9.04 -23.55 14.94
C THR A 172 7.59 -24.02 14.79
N LYS A 173 6.83 -24.00 15.88
CA LYS A 173 5.49 -24.59 15.96
C LYS A 173 4.36 -23.59 16.20
N VAL A 174 4.54 -22.37 15.68
CA VAL A 174 3.50 -21.35 15.63
C VAL A 174 3.17 -21.11 14.16
N THR A 175 1.90 -21.30 13.80
CA THR A 175 1.36 -20.98 12.47
C THR A 175 0.53 -19.71 12.60
N VAL A 176 0.82 -18.73 11.75
CA VAL A 176 0.15 -17.41 11.74
C VAL A 176 -0.88 -17.34 10.62
N GLY A 177 -1.83 -16.40 10.69
CA GLY A 177 -2.84 -16.19 9.65
C GLY A 177 -3.98 -17.23 9.62
N GLU A 178 -4.09 -18.04 10.66
CA GLU A 178 -5.19 -19.00 10.83
C GLU A 178 -6.52 -18.28 11.10
N PRO A 179 -7.68 -18.87 10.79
CA PRO A 179 -8.96 -18.26 11.14
C PRO A 179 -9.13 -18.10 12.66
N GLY A 180 -9.39 -16.88 13.11
CA GLY A 180 -9.71 -16.54 14.50
C GLY A 180 -11.21 -16.53 14.80
N VAL A 181 -11.55 -16.23 16.06
CA VAL A 181 -12.90 -15.77 16.45
C VAL A 181 -13.14 -14.40 15.84
N ILE A 182 -12.10 -13.55 15.87
CA ILE A 182 -12.05 -12.25 15.24
C ILE A 182 -10.91 -12.29 14.23
N GLY A 183 -11.19 -11.95 12.97
CA GLY A 183 -10.16 -11.89 11.93
C GLY A 183 -9.27 -13.14 11.83
N LYS A 184 -8.03 -12.99 12.31
CA LYS A 184 -6.94 -13.96 12.20
C LYS A 184 -6.36 -14.26 13.57
N ALA A 185 -5.84 -15.47 13.73
CA ALA A 185 -5.31 -15.98 14.98
C ALA A 185 -4.02 -16.77 14.77
N PHE A 186 -3.37 -17.15 15.88
CA PHE A 186 -2.18 -18.00 15.86
C PHE A 186 -2.50 -19.41 16.34
N ARG A 187 -2.02 -20.41 15.59
CA ARG A 187 -2.10 -21.83 15.97
C ARG A 187 -0.78 -22.30 16.55
N PHE A 188 -0.85 -22.88 17.75
CA PHE A 188 0.27 -23.47 18.48
C PHE A 188 0.15 -24.99 18.43
N ALA A 189 1.18 -25.67 17.94
CA ALA A 189 1.17 -27.13 17.74
C ALA A 189 1.84 -27.92 18.90
N GLY A 190 1.93 -27.32 20.10
CA GLY A 190 2.55 -27.90 21.28
C GLY A 190 4.06 -28.14 21.19
N ASN A 191 4.76 -28.13 22.32
CA ASN A 191 6.18 -28.47 22.47
C ASN A 191 7.12 -27.83 21.41
N THR A 192 7.56 -26.59 21.67
CA THR A 192 8.46 -25.66 20.95
C THR A 192 7.80 -24.48 20.18
N GLY A 193 6.69 -23.91 20.66
CA GLY A 193 6.06 -22.72 20.04
C GLY A 193 5.38 -21.81 21.07
N TYR A 194 5.78 -20.54 21.12
CA TYR A 194 5.19 -19.54 22.02
C TYR A 194 5.43 -18.12 21.50
N VAL A 195 4.69 -17.13 22.01
CA VAL A 195 4.99 -15.71 21.81
C VAL A 195 5.63 -15.16 23.08
N ARG A 196 6.85 -14.66 22.95
CA ARG A 196 7.61 -14.01 24.02
C ARG A 196 7.34 -12.52 24.03
N THR A 197 6.94 -11.97 25.17
CA THR A 197 6.84 -10.52 25.39
C THR A 197 7.73 -10.12 26.56
N GLU A 198 8.21 -8.87 26.57
CA GLU A 198 8.99 -8.33 27.68
C GLU A 198 8.10 -7.64 28.74
N LEU A 199 6.78 -7.94 28.72
CA LEU A 199 5.83 -7.38 29.66
C LEU A 199 6.09 -7.88 31.10
N VAL A 200 5.99 -6.96 32.05
CA VAL A 200 6.04 -7.24 33.49
C VAL A 200 4.74 -6.81 34.13
N HIS A 201 4.01 -7.75 34.73
CA HIS A 201 2.77 -7.46 35.43
C HIS A 201 3.01 -6.88 36.82
N GLY A 202 2.02 -6.11 37.31
CA GLY A 202 1.90 -5.75 38.72
C GLY A 202 1.41 -6.93 39.57
N THR A 203 0.99 -6.64 40.80
CA THR A 203 0.43 -7.65 41.73
C THR A 203 -1.04 -7.97 41.46
N THR A 204 -1.73 -7.14 40.68
CA THR A 204 -3.10 -7.37 40.20
C THR A 204 -3.10 -7.37 38.68
N VAL A 205 -3.70 -8.39 38.06
CA VAL A 205 -3.82 -8.51 36.60
C VAL A 205 -5.08 -9.28 36.22
N THR A 206 -5.72 -8.85 35.13
CA THR A 206 -6.67 -9.67 34.38
C THR A 206 -6.01 -10.11 33.06
N ILE A 207 -6.04 -11.40 32.76
CA ILE A 207 -5.50 -11.99 31.53
C ILE A 207 -6.65 -12.66 30.80
N SER A 208 -6.85 -12.34 29.51
CA SER A 208 -7.96 -12.78 28.69
C SER A 208 -7.45 -13.33 27.36
N ALA A 209 -8.06 -14.41 26.87
CA ALA A 209 -7.83 -14.90 25.52
C ALA A 209 -9.04 -15.70 25.03
N TRP A 210 -9.29 -15.66 23.72
CA TRP A 210 -10.03 -16.72 23.06
C TRP A 210 -9.06 -17.85 22.73
N ALA A 211 -9.45 -19.09 23.00
CA ALA A 211 -8.63 -20.23 22.61
C ALA A 211 -9.43 -21.48 22.27
N THR A 212 -8.93 -22.24 21.30
CA THR A 212 -9.31 -23.63 21.07
C THR A 212 -8.25 -24.55 21.65
N ARG A 213 -8.62 -25.82 21.83
CA ARG A 213 -7.73 -26.86 22.32
C ARG A 213 -7.82 -28.08 21.43
N ASP A 214 -6.67 -28.59 20.98
CA ASP A 214 -6.63 -29.82 20.19
C ASP A 214 -6.69 -31.09 21.06
N ALA A 215 -6.19 -30.99 22.30
CA ALA A 215 -6.11 -32.11 23.24
C ALA A 215 -6.02 -31.64 24.71
N ASP A 216 -5.99 -32.60 25.63
CA ASP A 216 -5.58 -32.36 27.01
C ASP A 216 -4.06 -32.15 27.11
N GLY A 217 -3.63 -31.23 27.98
CA GLY A 217 -2.23 -30.81 28.09
C GLY A 217 -1.97 -29.42 27.51
N GLY A 218 -1.07 -28.68 28.16
CA GLY A 218 -0.51 -27.42 27.66
C GLY A 218 -0.80 -26.20 28.54
N MET A 219 0.08 -25.21 28.46
CA MET A 219 -0.03 -23.93 29.17
C MET A 219 -0.46 -22.84 28.21
N MET A 220 -1.54 -22.11 28.54
CA MET A 220 -2.08 -21.03 27.71
C MET A 220 -1.26 -19.74 27.84
N TRP A 221 -0.73 -19.48 29.02
CA TRP A 221 0.21 -18.39 29.30
C TRP A 221 1.09 -18.76 30.49
N ALA A 222 2.26 -18.13 30.57
CA ALA A 222 3.23 -18.37 31.62
C ALA A 222 4.08 -17.13 31.92
N ARG A 223 4.39 -16.90 33.20
CA ARG A 223 5.40 -15.93 33.61
C ARG A 223 6.80 -16.57 33.58
N ALA A 224 7.74 -15.92 32.92
CA ALA A 224 9.12 -16.35 32.74
C ALA A 224 9.25 -17.77 32.17
N GLN A 225 8.32 -18.21 31.31
CA GLN A 225 8.21 -19.59 30.81
C GLN A 225 7.92 -20.65 31.89
N TYR A 226 7.63 -20.21 33.11
CA TYR A 226 7.31 -21.04 34.26
C TYR A 226 6.10 -20.43 34.95
N ASN A 227 6.16 -20.25 36.26
CA ASN A 227 5.00 -19.95 37.08
C ASN A 227 4.95 -18.47 37.53
N PRO A 228 3.76 -17.90 37.81
CA PRO A 228 2.47 -18.54 37.63
C PRO A 228 2.12 -18.76 36.16
N ASP A 229 1.38 -19.83 35.91
CA ASP A 229 0.90 -20.25 34.59
C ASP A 229 -0.53 -20.80 34.68
N LEU A 230 -1.23 -20.77 33.55
CA LEU A 230 -2.53 -21.41 33.39
C LEU A 230 -2.37 -22.73 32.62
N TRP A 231 -2.35 -23.83 33.37
CA TRP A 231 -2.05 -25.16 32.85
C TRP A 231 -3.29 -26.04 32.75
N PHE A 232 -3.45 -26.68 31.59
CA PHE A 232 -4.55 -27.58 31.30
C PHE A 232 -4.01 -29.01 31.33
N TYR A 233 -4.47 -29.82 32.28
CA TYR A 233 -4.00 -31.20 32.43
C TYR A 233 -5.01 -32.08 33.18
N GLY A 234 -5.21 -33.31 32.71
CA GLY A 234 -6.05 -34.31 33.34
C GLY A 234 -7.52 -33.89 33.43
N GLY A 235 -8.02 -33.14 32.44
CA GLY A 235 -9.39 -32.60 32.44
C GLY A 235 -9.60 -31.41 33.40
N ARG A 236 -8.52 -30.87 33.99
CA ARG A 236 -8.55 -29.72 34.91
C ARG A 236 -7.78 -28.53 34.36
N ILE A 237 -8.15 -27.36 34.85
CA ILE A 237 -7.42 -26.11 34.70
C ILE A 237 -6.76 -25.82 36.04
N ILE A 238 -5.47 -25.54 36.04
CA ILE A 238 -4.63 -25.38 37.23
C ILE A 238 -3.94 -24.01 37.14
N LEU A 239 -4.02 -23.23 38.22
CA LEU A 239 -3.23 -22.01 38.37
C LEU A 239 -1.95 -22.36 39.14
N ASN A 240 -0.93 -22.76 38.39
CA ASN A 240 0.29 -23.32 38.97
C ASN A 240 1.24 -22.21 39.45
N SER A 241 2.06 -22.50 40.46
CA SER A 241 3.01 -21.56 41.08
C SER A 241 4.43 -22.10 41.20
N GLY A 242 4.70 -23.34 40.80
CA GLY A 242 6.03 -23.95 40.89
C GLY A 242 6.45 -24.31 42.32
N ASP A 243 5.55 -24.16 43.30
CA ASP A 243 5.74 -24.45 44.72
C ASP A 243 5.36 -25.90 45.09
N SER A 244 5.25 -26.79 44.10
CA SER A 244 4.81 -28.19 44.25
C SER A 244 3.37 -28.37 44.77
N GLN A 245 2.59 -27.29 44.93
CA GLN A 245 1.19 -27.36 45.32
C GLN A 245 0.31 -27.45 44.07
N ASN A 246 -0.46 -28.54 43.93
CA ASN A 246 -1.51 -28.62 42.93
C ASN A 246 -2.64 -27.66 43.33
N ASN A 247 -2.78 -26.55 42.62
CA ASN A 247 -3.76 -25.49 42.90
C ASN A 247 -4.88 -25.56 41.84
N PRO A 248 -5.82 -26.51 41.97
CA PRO A 248 -6.88 -26.69 40.98
C PRO A 248 -7.70 -25.42 40.90
N PHE A 249 -7.89 -24.96 39.67
CA PHE A 249 -8.64 -23.74 39.41
C PHE A 249 -10.03 -24.05 38.90
N GLY A 250 -10.20 -25.03 38.01
CA GLY A 250 -11.52 -25.41 37.49
C GLY A 250 -11.46 -26.68 36.66
N ASN A 251 -12.61 -27.06 36.09
CA ASN A 251 -12.66 -28.13 35.10
C ASN A 251 -12.52 -27.54 33.70
N GLN A 252 -11.94 -28.32 32.80
CA GLN A 252 -11.90 -27.97 31.40
C GLN A 252 -13.29 -28.13 30.76
N PRO A 253 -13.61 -27.33 29.73
CA PRO A 253 -14.71 -27.66 28.83
C PRO A 253 -14.52 -29.05 28.18
N ALA A 254 -15.63 -29.74 27.93
CA ALA A 254 -15.61 -31.14 27.53
C ALA A 254 -15.17 -31.37 26.07
N ASN A 255 -15.42 -30.41 25.19
CA ASN A 255 -15.15 -30.53 23.76
C ASN A 255 -13.79 -29.91 23.39
N PHE A 256 -13.04 -30.61 22.54
CA PHE A 256 -11.85 -30.08 21.88
C PHE A 256 -12.25 -29.42 20.56
N GLY A 257 -11.48 -28.42 20.13
CA GLY A 257 -11.72 -27.64 18.91
C GLY A 257 -12.72 -26.47 19.07
N ASP A 258 -13.57 -26.49 20.10
CA ASP A 258 -14.48 -25.39 20.39
C ASP A 258 -13.72 -24.15 20.90
N TRP A 259 -14.14 -22.97 20.45
CA TRP A 259 -13.63 -21.70 20.95
C TRP A 259 -14.24 -21.38 22.31
N HIS A 260 -13.38 -21.07 23.27
CA HIS A 260 -13.79 -20.59 24.58
C HIS A 260 -13.07 -19.31 24.94
N HIS A 261 -13.76 -18.41 25.63
CA HIS A 261 -13.19 -17.19 26.20
C HIS A 261 -12.72 -17.47 27.62
N TYR A 262 -11.40 -17.55 27.81
CA TYR A 262 -10.79 -17.81 29.11
C TYR A 262 -10.28 -16.52 29.73
N VAL A 263 -10.76 -16.20 30.94
CA VAL A 263 -10.28 -15.03 31.69
C VAL A 263 -9.80 -15.43 33.08
N THR A 264 -8.56 -15.09 33.39
CA THR A 264 -7.97 -15.24 34.72
C THR A 264 -7.85 -13.87 35.39
N VAL A 265 -8.46 -13.72 36.57
CA VAL A 265 -8.34 -12.52 37.41
C VAL A 265 -7.52 -12.85 38.64
N LEU A 266 -6.32 -12.27 38.73
CA LEU A 266 -5.42 -12.36 39.88
C LEU A 266 -5.45 -11.01 40.60
N ASP A 267 -6.01 -11.00 41.80
CA ASP A 267 -6.21 -9.77 42.57
C ASP A 267 -5.49 -9.87 43.91
N SER A 268 -4.46 -9.04 44.09
CA SER A 268 -3.67 -9.03 45.32
C SER A 268 -4.45 -8.63 46.59
N THR A 269 -5.64 -8.06 46.43
CA THR A 269 -6.55 -7.76 47.55
C THR A 269 -7.39 -8.95 48.01
N GLN A 270 -7.39 -10.03 47.22
CA GLN A 270 -8.16 -11.24 47.48
C GLN A 270 -7.22 -12.43 47.75
N SER A 271 -7.66 -13.37 48.58
CA SER A 271 -6.90 -14.61 48.84
C SER A 271 -7.07 -15.66 47.73
N LYS A 272 -8.05 -15.45 46.84
CA LYS A 272 -8.44 -16.39 45.79
C LYS A 272 -8.41 -15.72 44.41
N ALA A 273 -7.91 -16.44 43.42
CA ALA A 273 -8.01 -16.09 42.01
C ALA A 273 -9.41 -16.44 41.47
N ARG A 274 -9.82 -15.82 40.36
CA ARG A 274 -11.08 -16.11 39.67
C ARG A 274 -10.85 -16.51 38.21
N LEU A 275 -11.50 -17.58 37.79
CA LEU A 275 -11.50 -18.11 36.43
C LEU A 275 -12.89 -17.91 35.85
N TYR A 276 -12.95 -17.27 34.69
CA TYR A 276 -14.16 -17.16 33.90
C TYR A 276 -13.98 -17.95 32.61
N ILE A 277 -15.05 -18.60 32.19
CA ILE A 277 -15.15 -19.29 30.90
C ILE A 277 -16.43 -18.79 30.27
N ASP A 278 -16.32 -18.30 29.04
CA ASP A 278 -17.47 -17.84 28.24
C ASP A 278 -18.31 -16.77 28.95
N GLY A 279 -17.63 -15.78 29.53
CA GLY A 279 -18.27 -14.65 30.22
C GLY A 279 -18.83 -14.97 31.61
N GLU A 280 -18.81 -16.22 32.05
CA GLU A 280 -19.35 -16.65 33.35
C GLU A 280 -18.25 -17.04 34.34
N LEU A 281 -18.47 -16.77 35.63
CA LEU A 281 -17.55 -17.19 36.68
C LEU A 281 -17.59 -18.73 36.79
N SER A 282 -16.54 -19.37 36.27
CA SER A 282 -16.39 -20.83 36.31
C SER A 282 -15.89 -21.30 37.68
N SER A 283 -14.98 -20.57 38.31
CA SER A 283 -14.44 -20.93 39.63
C SER A 283 -13.68 -19.79 40.32
N ASN A 284 -13.64 -19.84 41.64
CA ASN A 284 -12.85 -18.96 42.51
C ASN A 284 -12.11 -19.75 43.61
N SER A 285 -11.77 -21.00 43.35
CA SER A 285 -11.21 -21.92 44.36
C SER A 285 -9.68 -21.85 44.50
N ALA A 286 -8.97 -21.48 43.44
CA ALA A 286 -7.51 -21.38 43.43
C ALA A 286 -7.01 -20.25 44.33
N ASN A 287 -5.95 -20.51 45.10
CA ASN A 287 -5.28 -19.47 45.87
C ASN A 287 -4.67 -18.41 44.95
N TYR A 288 -4.71 -17.14 45.36
CA TYR A 288 -4.00 -16.06 44.69
C TYR A 288 -2.52 -16.41 44.56
N LYS A 289 -1.96 -16.14 43.37
CA LYS A 289 -0.53 -16.27 43.08
C LYS A 289 -0.04 -14.96 42.47
N ASN A 290 1.05 -14.44 43.00
CA ASN A 290 1.59 -13.16 42.56
C ASN A 290 2.11 -13.26 41.12
N PRO A 291 1.52 -12.51 40.17
CA PRO A 291 1.93 -12.53 38.78
C PRO A 291 3.14 -11.61 38.49
N SER A 292 3.55 -10.75 39.43
CA SER A 292 4.69 -9.86 39.22
C SER A 292 6.01 -10.64 39.21
N GLY A 293 6.96 -10.28 38.34
CA GLY A 293 8.26 -10.95 38.25
C GLY A 293 9.12 -10.48 37.09
N VAL A 294 10.23 -11.18 36.84
CA VAL A 294 11.15 -10.88 35.75
C VAL A 294 10.54 -11.36 34.42
N PRO A 295 10.66 -10.60 33.32
CA PRO A 295 10.22 -11.05 32.00
C PRO A 295 11.00 -12.30 31.55
N PRO A 296 10.49 -13.04 30.54
CA PRO A 296 9.36 -12.69 29.69
C PRO A 296 7.99 -13.04 30.28
N PHE A 297 6.93 -12.40 29.81
CA PHE A 297 5.58 -12.97 29.86
C PHE A 297 5.31 -13.67 28.53
N CYS A 298 4.74 -14.87 28.56
CA CYS A 298 4.56 -15.69 27.36
C CYS A 298 3.09 -15.97 27.10
N ILE A 299 2.68 -15.83 25.85
CA ILE A 299 1.48 -16.49 25.31
C ILE A 299 1.94 -17.89 24.90
N SER A 300 1.27 -18.90 25.45
CA SER A 300 1.84 -20.22 25.73
C SER A 300 2.94 -20.20 26.79
N SER A 301 3.95 -21.07 26.75
CA SER A 301 4.97 -21.17 27.81
C SER A 301 6.40 -21.29 27.34
N GLY A 302 6.68 -22.04 26.28
CA GLY A 302 8.05 -22.25 25.78
C GLY A 302 8.91 -23.19 26.62
N CYS A 303 8.32 -23.86 27.62
CA CYS A 303 9.02 -24.80 28.53
C CYS A 303 8.76 -26.28 28.22
N GLY A 304 8.25 -26.57 27.02
CA GLY A 304 7.97 -27.94 26.55
C GLY A 304 6.56 -28.43 26.89
N TYR A 305 5.81 -27.66 27.68
CA TYR A 305 4.37 -27.86 27.94
C TYR A 305 3.53 -26.79 27.26
N ASP A 306 3.89 -26.46 26.02
CA ASP A 306 3.26 -25.38 25.27
C ASP A 306 1.81 -25.72 24.89
N TRP A 307 1.06 -24.70 24.51
CA TRP A 307 -0.34 -24.80 24.12
C TRP A 307 -0.47 -25.64 22.85
N SER A 308 -1.49 -26.48 22.81
CA SER A 308 -1.90 -27.21 21.61
C SER A 308 -3.31 -26.77 21.23
N GLY A 309 -3.40 -25.88 20.26
CA GLY A 309 -4.63 -25.26 19.80
C GLY A 309 -4.40 -23.87 19.23
N THR A 310 -5.48 -23.15 18.94
CA THR A 310 -5.43 -21.79 18.41
C THR A 310 -5.69 -20.79 19.54
N ILE A 311 -5.00 -19.64 19.54
CA ILE A 311 -5.25 -18.52 20.46
C ILE A 311 -5.49 -17.27 19.63
N ASP A 312 -6.47 -16.48 20.06
CA ASP A 312 -6.91 -15.24 19.46
C ASP A 312 -7.21 -14.20 20.55
N GLU A 313 -7.12 -12.91 20.21
CA GLU A 313 -7.52 -11.80 21.08
C GLU A 313 -6.92 -11.83 22.50
N PHE A 314 -5.60 -12.05 22.58
CA PHE A 314 -4.91 -12.13 23.85
C PHE A 314 -4.71 -10.73 24.44
N SER A 315 -5.18 -10.51 25.67
CA SER A 315 -5.08 -9.21 26.33
C SER A 315 -4.78 -9.32 27.82
N THR A 316 -4.18 -8.25 28.35
CA THR A 316 -3.88 -8.11 29.78
C THR A 316 -4.27 -6.73 30.27
N ALA A 317 -4.70 -6.62 31.53
CA ALA A 317 -5.03 -5.35 32.17
C ALA A 317 -4.52 -5.30 33.62
N SER A 318 -4.09 -4.11 34.08
CA SER A 318 -3.52 -3.89 35.41
C SER A 318 -4.57 -3.75 36.52
N ILE A 319 -5.80 -4.22 36.28
CA ILE A 319 -6.94 -4.12 37.20
C ILE A 319 -7.66 -5.46 37.25
N ALA A 320 -8.32 -5.76 38.36
CA ALA A 320 -9.25 -6.86 38.46
C ALA A 320 -10.57 -6.46 37.76
N ARG A 321 -10.81 -6.96 36.54
CA ARG A 321 -12.05 -6.68 35.81
C ARG A 321 -13.25 -7.26 36.55
N SER A 322 -14.39 -6.57 36.44
CA SER A 322 -15.66 -6.99 37.00
C SER A 322 -16.29 -8.11 36.18
N ASP A 323 -17.27 -8.80 36.79
CA ASP A 323 -18.05 -9.85 36.13
C ASP A 323 -18.78 -9.28 34.91
N ASP A 324 -19.34 -8.07 35.02
CA ASP A 324 -20.08 -7.39 33.96
C ASP A 324 -19.15 -7.01 32.78
N TRP A 325 -17.92 -6.56 33.05
CA TRP A 325 -16.92 -6.31 32.01
C TRP A 325 -16.53 -7.58 31.26
N ILE A 326 -16.26 -8.66 32.00
CA ILE A 326 -15.83 -9.94 31.41
C ILE A 326 -16.95 -10.54 30.55
N TRP A 327 -18.18 -10.51 31.05
CA TRP A 327 -19.35 -10.91 30.27
C TRP A 327 -19.52 -10.06 29.01
N ALA A 328 -19.35 -8.74 29.10
CA ALA A 328 -19.48 -7.85 27.95
C ALA A 328 -18.43 -8.17 26.87
N CYS A 329 -17.18 -8.43 27.25
CA CYS A 329 -16.16 -8.88 26.30
C CYS A 329 -16.58 -10.16 25.58
N TRP A 330 -17.02 -11.19 26.31
CA TRP A 330 -17.47 -12.44 25.72
C TRP A 330 -18.67 -12.25 24.78
N GLU A 331 -19.73 -11.56 25.25
CA GLU A 331 -20.96 -11.36 24.48
C GLU A 331 -20.72 -10.49 23.24
N ASN A 332 -19.75 -9.56 23.27
CA ASN A 332 -19.38 -8.76 22.12
C ASN A 332 -18.62 -9.55 21.06
N GLN A 333 -17.73 -10.44 21.49
CA GLN A 333 -16.72 -11.07 20.63
C GLN A 333 -17.17 -12.43 20.08
N ARG A 334 -18.07 -13.13 20.78
CA ARG A 334 -18.52 -14.47 20.36
C ARG A 334 -19.31 -14.45 19.05
N VAL A 335 -19.22 -15.54 18.30
CA VAL A 335 -20.07 -15.76 17.12
C VAL A 335 -21.55 -15.72 17.52
N GLY A 336 -22.33 -14.87 16.86
CA GLY A 336 -23.74 -14.67 17.18
C GLY A 336 -24.00 -13.98 18.52
N GLY A 337 -23.03 -13.20 19.02
CA GLY A 337 -23.21 -12.26 20.12
C GLY A 337 -24.27 -11.21 19.78
N ASN A 338 -25.07 -10.82 20.76
CA ASN A 338 -26.17 -9.86 20.59
C ASN A 338 -25.91 -8.53 21.29
N LEU A 339 -24.69 -8.27 21.79
CA LEU A 339 -24.37 -7.03 22.50
C LEU A 339 -24.67 -5.79 21.64
N VAL A 340 -24.35 -5.87 20.34
CA VAL A 340 -24.41 -4.74 19.39
C VAL A 340 -25.48 -5.02 18.34
N ALA A 341 -26.30 -4.01 18.05
CA ALA A 341 -27.25 -4.03 16.94
C ALA A 341 -26.95 -2.88 15.95
N TYR A 342 -27.19 -3.15 14.67
CA TYR A 342 -26.91 -2.25 13.56
C TYR A 342 -28.21 -1.77 12.93
N GLY A 343 -28.38 -0.45 12.85
CA GLY A 343 -29.43 0.17 12.05
C GLY A 343 -29.14 0.06 10.55
N ASN A 344 -30.11 0.48 9.73
CA ASN A 344 -29.87 0.58 8.29
C ASN A 344 -28.91 1.74 7.98
N PRO A 345 -28.02 1.59 7.00
CA PRO A 345 -27.29 2.71 6.41
C PRO A 345 -28.25 3.76 5.82
N GLU A 346 -27.97 5.01 6.12
CA GLU A 346 -28.74 6.16 5.65
C GLU A 346 -27.84 7.11 4.86
N MET A 347 -28.32 7.58 3.70
CA MET A 347 -27.74 8.75 3.05
C MET A 347 -28.03 9.98 3.91
N GLN A 348 -27.03 10.80 4.17
CA GLN A 348 -27.30 12.17 4.59
C GLN A 348 -27.95 12.93 3.43
N ASP A 349 -28.94 13.76 3.73
CA ASP A 349 -29.80 14.37 2.72
C ASP A 349 -29.10 15.44 1.85
N PHE A 350 -27.81 15.75 2.05
CA PHE A 350 -27.09 16.82 1.35
C PHE A 350 -26.63 16.46 -0.09
N PRO A 351 -26.55 17.44 -1.01
CA PRO A 351 -26.02 17.22 -2.36
C PRO A 351 -24.48 17.23 -2.40
N SER A 352 -23.85 16.69 -3.44
CA SER A 352 -22.40 16.74 -3.65
C SER A 352 -22.05 17.36 -4.99
N VAL A 353 -21.19 18.37 -5.01
CA VAL A 353 -20.82 19.14 -6.21
C VAL A 353 -19.31 19.44 -6.26
N THR A 354 -18.73 19.52 -7.45
CA THR A 354 -17.31 19.86 -7.68
C THR A 354 -17.14 20.92 -8.79
N ASN A 355 -15.94 21.50 -8.92
CA ASN A 355 -15.58 22.40 -10.03
C ASN A 355 -15.02 21.65 -11.27
N ALA A 356 -15.29 20.34 -11.39
CA ALA A 356 -14.74 19.49 -12.46
C ALA A 356 -13.21 19.69 -12.64
N ARG A 357 -12.72 19.81 -13.89
CA ARG A 357 -11.29 20.05 -14.20
C ARG A 357 -10.88 21.53 -14.26
N GLY A 358 -11.73 22.45 -13.78
CA GLY A 358 -11.48 23.88 -13.93
C GLY A 358 -12.16 24.49 -15.16
N ALA A 359 -11.84 25.76 -15.42
CA ALA A 359 -12.33 26.46 -16.60
C ALA A 359 -11.63 25.97 -17.87
N THR A 360 -12.32 26.09 -19.01
CA THR A 360 -11.81 25.75 -20.35
C THR A 360 -12.17 26.86 -21.34
N ASN A 361 -11.68 26.79 -22.58
CA ASN A 361 -11.94 27.78 -23.63
C ASN A 361 -11.71 29.22 -23.14
N VAL A 362 -10.65 29.43 -22.36
CA VAL A 362 -10.36 30.74 -21.80
C VAL A 362 -9.82 31.63 -22.90
N THR A 363 -10.36 32.85 -22.98
CA THR A 363 -9.90 33.92 -23.86
C THR A 363 -9.57 35.15 -23.02
N ALA A 364 -9.10 36.22 -23.66
CA ALA A 364 -8.86 37.49 -22.97
C ALA A 364 -10.14 38.13 -22.41
N ASN A 365 -11.34 37.67 -22.81
CA ASN A 365 -12.63 38.28 -22.47
C ASN A 365 -13.70 37.25 -22.00
N SER A 366 -13.51 35.95 -22.23
CA SER A 366 -14.50 34.92 -21.90
C SER A 366 -13.85 33.66 -21.34
N ALA A 367 -14.65 32.82 -20.69
CA ALA A 367 -14.24 31.50 -20.23
C ALA A 367 -15.47 30.59 -20.08
N TRP A 368 -15.28 29.28 -20.12
CA TRP A 368 -16.30 28.29 -19.78
C TRP A 368 -16.04 27.77 -18.36
N LEU A 369 -16.94 28.08 -17.43
CA LEU A 369 -16.86 27.60 -16.05
C LEU A 369 -17.52 26.23 -15.95
N ASN A 370 -16.74 25.22 -15.55
CA ASN A 370 -17.21 23.84 -15.50
C ASN A 370 -17.38 23.36 -14.05
N GLY A 371 -18.43 22.58 -13.82
CA GLY A 371 -18.73 21.92 -12.55
C GLY A 371 -19.42 20.57 -12.77
N TYR A 372 -19.52 19.78 -11.72
CA TYR A 372 -20.15 18.46 -11.77
C TYR A 372 -20.96 18.21 -10.49
N LEU A 373 -22.26 17.94 -10.64
CA LEU A 373 -23.09 17.46 -9.54
C LEU A 373 -22.92 15.94 -9.45
N ALA A 374 -22.28 15.47 -8.37
CA ALA A 374 -22.01 14.06 -8.16
C ALA A 374 -23.21 13.30 -7.57
N SER A 375 -23.98 13.94 -6.69
CA SER A 375 -25.16 13.34 -6.06
C SER A 375 -26.14 14.43 -5.59
N THR A 376 -27.42 14.10 -5.57
CA THR A 376 -28.51 14.96 -5.05
C THR A 376 -28.86 14.68 -3.59
N GLY A 377 -28.25 13.65 -2.98
CA GLY A 377 -28.83 13.03 -1.78
C GLY A 377 -30.21 12.45 -2.09
N THR A 378 -31.17 12.60 -1.18
CA THR A 378 -32.55 12.10 -1.32
C THR A 378 -33.53 13.13 -1.89
N SER A 379 -33.08 14.37 -2.08
CA SER A 379 -33.96 15.52 -2.31
C SER A 379 -33.61 16.31 -3.57
N ALA A 380 -34.61 16.93 -4.19
CA ALA A 380 -34.45 17.69 -5.42
C ALA A 380 -33.44 18.84 -5.26
N THR A 381 -32.34 18.81 -6.02
CA THR A 381 -31.20 19.72 -5.88
C THR A 381 -31.19 20.82 -6.95
N ALA A 382 -30.90 22.06 -6.56
CA ALA A 382 -30.47 23.14 -7.45
C ALA A 382 -28.95 23.20 -7.51
N VAL A 383 -28.40 23.68 -8.64
CA VAL A 383 -26.96 23.90 -8.81
C VAL A 383 -26.72 25.38 -9.11
N SER A 384 -25.72 25.97 -8.49
CA SER A 384 -25.29 27.35 -8.72
C SER A 384 -23.80 27.41 -8.98
N VAL A 385 -23.37 28.36 -9.81
CA VAL A 385 -21.96 28.76 -9.96
C VAL A 385 -21.83 30.23 -9.59
N TYR A 386 -20.79 30.56 -8.83
CA TYR A 386 -20.43 31.90 -8.41
C TYR A 386 -19.05 32.26 -8.95
N TRP A 387 -18.84 33.49 -9.41
CA TRP A 387 -17.54 33.92 -9.95
C TRP A 387 -17.25 35.41 -9.76
N GLY A 388 -15.97 35.78 -9.81
CA GLY A 388 -15.53 37.17 -9.68
C GLY A 388 -14.02 37.36 -9.67
N ALA A 389 -13.57 38.61 -9.59
CA ALA A 389 -12.15 38.98 -9.47
C ALA A 389 -11.58 38.73 -8.06
N SER A 390 -12.46 38.50 -7.08
CA SER A 390 -12.11 38.13 -5.71
C SER A 390 -12.70 36.76 -5.39
N ASP A 391 -11.99 35.98 -4.59
CA ASP A 391 -12.48 34.70 -4.06
C ASP A 391 -13.51 34.96 -2.95
N GLY A 392 -14.78 34.64 -3.23
CA GLY A 392 -15.86 34.75 -2.25
C GLY A 392 -15.97 33.56 -1.31
N GLY A 393 -15.14 32.52 -1.49
CA GLY A 393 -15.19 31.29 -0.70
C GLY A 393 -16.56 30.63 -0.74
N LYS A 394 -17.05 30.20 0.43
CA LYS A 394 -18.39 29.59 0.61
C LYS A 394 -19.47 30.61 1.00
N ASN A 395 -19.26 31.91 0.70
CA ASN A 395 -20.22 32.97 0.99
C ASN A 395 -20.77 33.57 -0.31
N SER A 396 -22.02 33.25 -0.64
CA SER A 396 -22.70 33.71 -1.86
C SER A 396 -22.67 35.24 -2.04
N GLY A 397 -22.79 36.02 -0.95
CA GLY A 397 -22.81 37.49 -0.99
C GLY A 397 -21.44 38.15 -1.23
N SER A 398 -20.35 37.38 -1.17
CA SER A 398 -18.99 37.89 -1.43
C SER A 398 -18.55 37.73 -2.89
N TRP A 399 -19.36 37.06 -3.71
CA TRP A 399 -19.10 36.87 -5.13
C TRP A 399 -19.71 38.00 -5.97
N GLY A 400 -19.01 38.42 -7.02
CA GLY A 400 -19.47 39.51 -7.89
C GLY A 400 -20.61 39.09 -8.83
N ASN A 401 -20.67 37.81 -9.19
CA ASN A 401 -21.65 37.27 -10.12
C ASN A 401 -22.07 35.84 -9.73
N SER A 402 -23.25 35.42 -10.18
CA SER A 402 -23.72 34.05 -10.02
C SER A 402 -24.70 33.64 -11.12
N TYR A 403 -24.89 32.34 -11.28
CA TYR A 403 -25.91 31.73 -12.12
C TYR A 403 -26.44 30.47 -11.45
N THR A 404 -27.76 30.25 -11.49
CA THR A 404 -28.42 29.10 -10.87
C THR A 404 -29.21 28.32 -11.90
N TRP A 405 -28.94 27.02 -11.98
CA TRP A 405 -29.81 26.02 -12.58
C TRP A 405 -30.82 25.59 -11.50
N PRO A 406 -32.11 25.94 -11.63
CA PRO A 406 -33.11 25.71 -10.58
C PRO A 406 -33.37 24.22 -10.38
N SER A 407 -33.74 23.84 -9.15
CA SER A 407 -34.15 22.47 -8.83
C SER A 407 -35.38 22.03 -9.65
N PRO A 408 -35.49 20.76 -10.10
CA PRO A 408 -34.56 19.66 -9.87
C PRO A 408 -33.46 19.55 -10.94
N GLN A 409 -32.23 19.28 -10.51
CA GLN A 409 -31.09 18.92 -11.36
C GLN A 409 -30.68 17.47 -11.10
N LEU A 410 -30.30 16.76 -12.18
CA LEU A 410 -29.76 15.41 -12.11
C LEU A 410 -28.23 15.46 -11.98
N PRO A 411 -27.59 14.42 -11.38
CA PRO A 411 -26.14 14.29 -11.40
C PRO A 411 -25.59 14.39 -12.83
N GLY A 412 -24.51 15.14 -13.00
CA GLY A 412 -23.95 15.42 -14.33
C GLY A 412 -23.14 16.70 -14.40
N ALA A 413 -22.63 16.99 -15.60
CA ALA A 413 -21.80 18.15 -15.89
C ALA A 413 -22.64 19.42 -16.09
N PHE A 414 -22.14 20.53 -15.55
CA PHE A 414 -22.70 21.86 -15.69
C PHE A 414 -21.64 22.80 -16.24
N THR A 415 -21.98 23.55 -17.29
CA THR A 415 -21.06 24.51 -17.91
C THR A 415 -21.74 25.85 -18.08
N LYS A 416 -21.05 26.92 -17.68
CA LYS A 416 -21.50 28.30 -17.88
C LYS A 416 -20.44 29.11 -18.62
N GLU A 417 -20.75 29.53 -19.83
CA GLU A 417 -19.97 30.56 -20.50
C GLU A 417 -20.16 31.91 -19.81
N ILE A 418 -19.05 32.60 -19.54
CA ILE A 418 -18.98 33.94 -19.00
C ILE A 418 -18.23 34.86 -19.98
N SER A 419 -18.60 36.13 -20.00
CA SER A 419 -18.01 37.17 -20.88
C SER A 419 -17.78 38.47 -20.10
N GLY A 420 -17.06 39.43 -20.69
CA GLY A 420 -16.76 40.72 -20.07
C GLY A 420 -15.56 40.66 -19.12
N LEU A 421 -14.70 39.67 -19.27
CA LEU A 421 -13.47 39.56 -18.50
C LEU A 421 -12.43 40.56 -19.00
N ASN A 422 -11.60 41.05 -18.08
CA ASN A 422 -10.42 41.82 -18.44
C ASN A 422 -9.29 40.86 -18.79
N GLY A 423 -8.51 41.16 -19.82
CA GLY A 423 -7.32 40.38 -20.18
C GLY A 423 -6.25 40.42 -19.08
N ASN A 424 -5.34 39.43 -19.09
CA ASN A 424 -4.21 39.33 -18.16
C ASN A 424 -4.60 39.43 -16.68
N SER A 425 -5.77 38.91 -16.32
CA SER A 425 -6.35 39.03 -14.98
C SER A 425 -6.67 37.66 -14.39
N THR A 426 -6.68 37.59 -13.06
CA THR A 426 -7.08 36.37 -12.32
C THR A 426 -8.56 36.47 -11.95
N TYR A 427 -9.29 35.38 -12.19
CA TYR A 427 -10.68 35.21 -11.76
C TYR A 427 -10.85 33.92 -10.97
N PHE A 428 -11.87 33.92 -10.12
CA PHE A 428 -12.23 32.83 -9.24
C PHE A 428 -13.63 32.37 -9.56
N TYR A 429 -13.90 31.08 -9.40
CA TYR A 429 -15.26 30.57 -9.39
C TYR A 429 -15.43 29.35 -8.49
N ARG A 430 -16.68 29.09 -8.08
CA ARG A 430 -17.04 27.95 -7.24
C ARG A 430 -18.47 27.49 -7.48
N PHE A 431 -18.67 26.18 -7.58
CA PHE A 431 -20.00 25.58 -7.66
C PHE A 431 -20.59 25.28 -6.28
N LYS A 432 -21.93 25.35 -6.19
CA LYS A 432 -22.76 25.05 -5.01
C LYS A 432 -23.94 24.17 -5.43
N GLY A 433 -24.22 23.12 -4.68
CA GLY A 433 -25.46 22.35 -4.74
C GLY A 433 -26.32 22.69 -3.53
N GLU A 434 -27.64 22.77 -3.70
CA GLU A 434 -28.56 23.09 -2.61
C GLU A 434 -29.83 22.26 -2.73
N ASN A 435 -30.25 21.65 -1.63
CA ASN A 435 -31.54 20.99 -1.49
C ASN A 435 -32.13 21.27 -0.09
N VAL A 436 -33.23 20.59 0.27
CA VAL A 436 -33.91 20.82 1.56
C VAL A 436 -33.07 20.48 2.79
N ALA A 437 -32.01 19.67 2.65
CA ALA A 437 -31.05 19.40 3.72
C ALA A 437 -30.10 20.58 3.95
N GLY A 438 -29.80 21.32 2.88
CA GLY A 438 -29.02 22.54 2.90
C GLY A 438 -28.06 22.65 1.72
N GLU A 439 -27.04 23.49 1.90
CA GLU A 439 -26.07 23.85 0.86
C GLU A 439 -24.76 23.08 0.99
N GLN A 440 -24.20 22.65 -0.15
CA GLN A 440 -22.86 22.10 -0.24
C GLN A 440 -22.07 22.79 -1.36
N TRP A 441 -20.87 23.24 -1.03
CA TRP A 441 -19.98 23.93 -1.96
C TRP A 441 -18.89 22.98 -2.42
N ALA A 442 -18.43 23.09 -3.67
CA ALA A 442 -17.23 22.41 -4.14
C ALA A 442 -16.07 22.66 -3.17
N ASN A 443 -15.21 21.66 -2.88
CA ASN A 443 -14.22 21.75 -1.79
C ASN A 443 -13.24 22.91 -1.92
N GLU A 444 -12.76 23.16 -3.13
CA GLU A 444 -11.82 24.23 -3.42
C GLU A 444 -12.47 25.33 -4.28
N THR A 445 -11.88 26.52 -4.25
CA THR A 445 -12.19 27.56 -5.23
C THR A 445 -11.35 27.29 -6.48
N SER A 446 -11.98 27.29 -7.66
CA SER A 446 -11.28 27.16 -8.93
C SER A 446 -10.80 28.53 -9.42
N VAL A 447 -9.65 28.55 -10.09
CA VAL A 447 -8.98 29.77 -10.56
C VAL A 447 -8.82 29.68 -12.07
N LEU A 448 -9.04 30.79 -12.78
CA LEU A 448 -8.67 30.95 -14.17
C LEU A 448 -7.90 32.26 -14.40
N ILE A 449 -7.03 32.27 -15.40
CA ILE A 449 -6.31 33.47 -15.83
C ILE A 449 -6.63 33.79 -17.29
N THR A 450 -6.98 35.03 -17.59
CA THR A 450 -7.25 35.51 -18.96
C THR A 450 -5.97 35.96 -19.67
N GLY A 451 -4.86 35.34 -19.31
CA GLY A 451 -3.52 35.65 -19.82
C GLY A 451 -2.83 34.41 -20.35
N GLU A 452 -1.83 34.64 -21.19
CA GLU A 452 -1.10 33.57 -21.86
C GLU A 452 -0.18 32.80 -20.91
N VAL A 453 -0.10 31.49 -21.15
CA VAL A 453 0.90 30.58 -20.59
C VAL A 453 1.73 30.03 -21.73
N ASN A 454 3.04 30.22 -21.65
CA ASN A 454 4.00 29.81 -22.66
C ASN A 454 4.94 28.74 -22.10
N ILE A 455 5.48 27.90 -22.97
CA ILE A 455 6.50 26.90 -22.63
C ILE A 455 7.75 27.11 -23.48
N GLN A 456 8.93 26.96 -22.90
CA GLN A 456 10.20 27.03 -23.63
C GLN A 456 11.20 26.00 -23.13
N LYS A 457 12.13 25.61 -24.01
CA LYS A 457 13.33 24.88 -23.60
C LYS A 457 14.27 25.81 -22.82
N ILE A 458 14.84 25.31 -21.74
CA ILE A 458 15.92 25.93 -20.97
C ILE A 458 17.25 25.22 -21.23
N SER A 459 17.26 23.88 -21.20
CA SER A 459 18.46 23.08 -21.47
C SER A 459 18.08 21.71 -22.03
N ASP A 460 18.97 21.13 -22.82
CA ASP A 460 18.91 19.74 -23.22
C ASP A 460 19.42 18.82 -22.09
N ALA A 461 19.01 17.55 -22.11
CA ALA A 461 19.45 16.53 -21.17
C ALA A 461 20.71 15.83 -21.69
N LYS A 462 21.47 15.20 -20.80
CA LYS A 462 22.60 14.32 -21.14
C LYS A 462 22.60 13.11 -20.24
N GLU A 463 22.74 11.94 -20.81
CA GLU A 463 22.90 10.71 -20.02
C GLU A 463 24.23 10.72 -19.26
N THR A 464 25.29 11.25 -19.88
CA THR A 464 26.58 11.40 -19.21
C THR A 464 26.47 12.32 -18.01
N GLY A 465 26.65 11.74 -16.81
CA GLY A 465 26.48 12.46 -15.55
C GLY A 465 25.04 12.81 -15.23
N GLU A 466 24.07 12.19 -15.92
CA GLU A 466 22.61 12.31 -15.72
C GLU A 466 22.14 13.78 -15.62
N VAL A 467 22.63 14.63 -16.53
CA VAL A 467 22.33 16.06 -16.53
C VAL A 467 20.87 16.25 -17.01
N PRO A 468 19.96 16.81 -16.18
CA PRO A 468 18.57 16.93 -16.58
C PRO A 468 18.35 18.01 -17.64
N GLY A 469 17.52 17.69 -18.63
CA GLY A 469 16.92 18.65 -19.53
C GLY A 469 15.82 19.43 -18.83
N LYS A 470 15.56 20.66 -19.25
CA LYS A 470 14.60 21.54 -18.58
C LYS A 470 13.68 22.25 -19.54
N PHE A 471 12.39 22.17 -19.26
CA PHE A 471 11.38 23.08 -19.78
C PHE A 471 11.06 24.14 -18.73
N ARG A 472 10.70 25.34 -19.18
CA ARG A 472 10.11 26.38 -18.32
C ARG A 472 8.75 26.76 -18.83
N ILE A 473 7.76 26.65 -17.95
CA ILE A 473 6.42 27.17 -18.18
C ILE A 473 6.32 28.52 -17.48
N THR A 474 5.82 29.53 -18.19
CA THR A 474 5.67 30.91 -17.69
C THR A 474 4.26 31.41 -17.92
N ARG A 475 3.68 32.06 -16.91
CA ARG A 475 2.39 32.78 -17.00
C ARG A 475 2.59 34.29 -17.02
N VAL A 476 1.62 35.02 -17.57
CA VAL A 476 1.68 36.49 -17.62
C VAL A 476 1.84 37.12 -16.22
N SER A 477 2.68 38.17 -16.14
CA SER A 477 2.90 38.93 -14.91
C SER A 477 1.60 39.55 -14.37
N GLY A 478 1.41 39.53 -13.05
CA GLY A 478 0.20 40.07 -12.39
C GLY A 478 -0.86 39.01 -12.10
N THR A 479 -0.72 37.78 -12.61
CA THR A 479 -1.65 36.67 -12.36
C THR A 479 -1.11 35.66 -11.31
N THR A 480 -0.21 36.11 -10.44
CA THR A 480 0.55 35.23 -9.54
C THR A 480 -0.09 34.98 -8.17
N SER A 481 -1.25 35.58 -7.89
CA SER A 481 -1.88 35.56 -6.56
C SER A 481 -2.29 34.17 -6.07
N LYS A 482 -2.42 33.20 -6.97
CA LYS A 482 -2.75 31.80 -6.67
C LYS A 482 -1.88 30.83 -7.45
N ALA A 483 -1.85 29.58 -7.01
CA ALA A 483 -1.24 28.50 -7.78
C ALA A 483 -2.05 28.27 -9.07
N LEU A 484 -1.36 27.90 -10.15
CA LEU A 484 -1.98 27.56 -11.44
C LEU A 484 -1.53 26.17 -11.86
N THR A 485 -2.48 25.26 -12.02
CA THR A 485 -2.23 23.94 -12.60
C THR A 485 -2.24 24.04 -14.12
N VAL A 486 -1.15 23.58 -14.75
CA VAL A 486 -0.97 23.54 -16.19
C VAL A 486 -0.89 22.08 -16.62
N TYR A 487 -1.73 21.68 -17.56
CA TYR A 487 -1.72 20.35 -18.17
C TYR A 487 -0.94 20.38 -19.48
N TYR A 488 -0.27 19.29 -19.79
CA TYR A 488 0.49 19.13 -21.04
C TYR A 488 0.50 17.68 -21.50
N THR A 489 0.58 17.52 -22.81
CA THR A 489 0.83 16.25 -23.47
C THR A 489 2.32 16.06 -23.75
N VAL A 490 2.78 14.81 -23.64
CA VAL A 490 4.17 14.40 -23.86
C VAL A 490 4.23 13.61 -25.16
N GLY A 491 5.15 13.97 -26.04
CA GLY A 491 5.51 13.22 -27.25
C GLY A 491 7.01 13.29 -27.49
N GLY A 492 7.46 12.91 -28.69
CA GLY A 492 8.87 12.85 -29.05
C GLY A 492 9.26 11.44 -29.49
N THR A 493 10.56 11.18 -29.54
CA THR A 493 11.14 9.87 -29.89
C THR A 493 11.59 9.09 -28.67
N ALA A 494 11.91 9.77 -27.57
CA ALA A 494 12.32 9.12 -26.32
C ALA A 494 11.15 8.41 -25.65
N THR A 495 11.42 7.26 -25.07
CA THR A 495 10.51 6.33 -24.39
C THR A 495 10.51 6.57 -22.87
N PRO A 496 9.37 6.93 -22.27
CA PRO A 496 9.28 7.11 -20.82
C PRO A 496 9.49 5.78 -20.07
N GLY A 497 10.41 5.78 -19.11
CA GLY A 497 10.75 4.59 -18.32
C GLY A 497 12.04 3.88 -18.78
N ASP A 498 12.41 4.07 -20.05
CA ASP A 498 13.66 3.55 -20.62
C ASP A 498 14.70 4.68 -20.73
N ASP A 499 14.35 5.80 -21.37
CA ASP A 499 15.31 6.90 -21.63
C ASP A 499 15.24 8.02 -20.58
N TYR A 500 14.08 8.19 -19.93
CA TYR A 500 13.91 9.20 -18.88
C TYR A 500 12.78 8.86 -17.90
N VAL A 501 12.84 9.48 -16.72
CA VAL A 501 11.79 9.36 -15.69
C VAL A 501 10.46 9.89 -16.22
N GLN A 502 9.43 9.03 -16.24
CA GLN A 502 8.10 9.36 -16.74
C GLN A 502 7.53 10.64 -16.10
N LEU A 503 7.08 11.57 -16.95
CA LEU A 503 6.44 12.83 -16.54
C LEU A 503 4.95 12.62 -16.22
N SER A 504 4.42 13.46 -15.32
CA SER A 504 3.06 13.33 -14.78
C SER A 504 1.94 13.89 -15.68
N GLY A 505 2.28 14.59 -16.77
CA GLY A 505 1.32 15.29 -17.65
C GLY A 505 0.73 16.58 -17.06
N LYS A 506 1.22 17.04 -15.90
CA LYS A 506 0.82 18.31 -15.30
C LYS A 506 1.94 18.93 -14.47
N VAL A 507 1.89 20.24 -14.30
CA VAL A 507 2.77 20.97 -13.36
C VAL A 507 2.00 22.11 -12.70
N ILE A 508 2.41 22.51 -11.50
CA ILE A 508 1.81 23.63 -10.78
C ILE A 508 2.81 24.79 -10.76
N ILE A 509 2.40 25.94 -11.27
CA ILE A 509 3.09 27.21 -11.01
C ILE A 509 2.62 27.70 -9.63
N PRO A 510 3.48 27.74 -8.59
CA PRO A 510 3.05 28.10 -7.23
C PRO A 510 2.52 29.53 -7.13
N ALA A 511 1.72 29.80 -6.10
CA ALA A 511 1.35 31.17 -5.74
C ALA A 511 2.61 32.02 -5.50
N GLY A 512 2.57 33.28 -5.92
CA GLY A 512 3.71 34.21 -5.92
C GLY A 512 4.71 34.01 -7.07
N SER A 513 4.69 32.88 -7.78
CA SER A 513 5.66 32.58 -8.84
C SER A 513 5.09 32.84 -10.23
N ALA A 514 5.92 33.36 -11.15
CA ALA A 514 5.54 33.58 -12.55
C ALA A 514 5.89 32.38 -13.46
N SER A 515 6.73 31.47 -13.00
CA SER A 515 7.19 30.33 -13.79
C SER A 515 7.46 29.10 -12.92
N VAL A 516 7.55 27.95 -13.56
CA VAL A 516 8.00 26.68 -12.98
C VAL A 516 8.80 25.91 -14.03
N ASP A 517 9.79 25.14 -13.57
CA ASP A 517 10.57 24.27 -14.43
C ASP A 517 10.05 22.82 -14.34
N ILE A 518 10.06 22.13 -15.48
CA ILE A 518 9.86 20.68 -15.56
C ILE A 518 11.19 20.08 -15.96
N GLU A 519 11.66 19.09 -15.21
CA GLU A 519 12.92 18.39 -15.48
C GLU A 519 12.65 17.10 -16.24
N VAL A 520 13.36 16.90 -17.35
CA VAL A 520 13.51 15.61 -18.04
C VAL A 520 14.78 14.99 -17.49
N LYS A 521 14.63 13.99 -16.61
CA LYS A 521 15.77 13.31 -15.98
C LYS A 521 16.10 12.08 -16.81
N PRO A 522 17.21 12.08 -17.56
CA PRO A 522 17.57 10.95 -18.39
C PRO A 522 18.01 9.78 -17.50
N PHE A 523 17.92 8.57 -18.04
CA PHE A 523 18.61 7.42 -17.48
C PHE A 523 19.95 7.26 -18.21
N TYR A 524 20.99 6.90 -17.46
CA TYR A 524 22.26 6.54 -18.06
C TYR A 524 22.29 5.04 -18.33
N ASP A 525 22.45 4.67 -19.59
CA ASP A 525 22.76 3.31 -19.98
C ASP A 525 23.90 3.24 -21.00
N HIS A 526 24.15 2.03 -21.51
CA HIS A 526 25.28 1.73 -22.37
C HIS A 526 24.84 1.32 -23.79
N PHE A 527 23.57 1.51 -24.14
CA PHE A 527 23.05 1.23 -25.48
C PHE A 527 23.45 2.36 -26.45
N LEU A 528 23.30 2.10 -27.76
CA LEU A 528 23.49 3.11 -28.79
C LEU A 528 22.17 3.33 -29.49
N GLU A 529 21.51 4.43 -29.13
CA GLU A 529 20.16 4.75 -29.59
C GLU A 529 20.16 6.05 -30.40
N GLY A 530 21.22 6.87 -30.26
CA GLY A 530 21.34 8.18 -30.85
C GLY A 530 20.51 9.22 -30.09
N ASN A 531 20.71 10.51 -30.40
CA ASN A 531 20.01 11.57 -29.68
C ASN A 531 18.49 11.51 -29.88
N GLU A 532 17.77 11.58 -28.78
CA GLU A 532 16.32 11.50 -28.77
C GLU A 532 15.66 12.81 -28.35
N THR A 533 14.34 12.92 -28.52
CA THR A 533 13.58 14.12 -28.20
C THR A 533 12.45 13.84 -27.22
N VAL A 534 12.24 14.77 -26.30
CA VAL A 534 11.03 14.91 -25.50
C VAL A 534 10.35 16.22 -25.93
N ILE A 535 9.07 16.15 -26.27
CA ILE A 535 8.27 17.28 -26.73
C ILE A 535 7.11 17.46 -25.75
N LEU A 536 7.02 18.64 -25.13
CA LEU A 536 5.87 19.00 -24.31
C LEU A 536 4.98 19.98 -25.07
N THR A 537 3.67 19.70 -25.11
CA THR A 537 2.64 20.58 -25.69
C THR A 537 1.62 20.94 -24.62
N LEU A 538 1.37 22.24 -24.42
CA LEU A 538 0.38 22.71 -23.45
C LEU A 538 -1.04 22.38 -23.93
N ASP A 539 -1.85 21.81 -23.04
CA ASP A 539 -3.26 21.51 -23.30
C ASP A 539 -4.16 22.73 -22.99
N ASP A 540 -5.42 22.68 -23.42
CA ASP A 540 -6.43 23.66 -22.98
C ASP A 540 -6.67 23.54 -21.47
N GLY A 541 -7.00 24.66 -20.83
CA GLY A 541 -7.14 24.71 -19.39
C GLY A 541 -7.63 26.06 -18.87
N PRO A 542 -7.45 26.35 -17.57
CA PRO A 542 -7.91 27.59 -16.94
C PRO A 542 -7.00 28.78 -17.28
N PHE A 543 -6.44 28.81 -18.47
CA PHE A 543 -5.51 29.81 -18.99
C PHE A 543 -5.58 29.82 -20.52
N ILE A 544 -4.93 30.81 -21.15
CA ILE A 544 -4.81 30.85 -22.61
C ILE A 544 -3.47 30.18 -22.99
N PRO A 545 -3.44 29.07 -23.74
CA PRO A 545 -2.19 28.57 -24.29
C PRO A 545 -1.58 29.62 -25.22
N GLY A 546 -0.37 30.08 -24.91
CA GLY A 546 0.30 31.15 -25.65
C GLY A 546 1.12 30.64 -26.84
N SER A 547 1.94 31.53 -27.42
CA SER A 547 2.90 31.18 -28.48
C SER A 547 4.34 31.44 -28.00
N PRO A 548 5.19 30.40 -27.85
CA PRO A 548 4.96 29.00 -28.18
C PRO A 548 4.18 28.22 -27.09
N SER A 549 3.30 27.31 -27.54
CA SER A 549 2.59 26.33 -26.72
C SER A 549 3.24 24.95 -26.71
N SER A 550 4.36 24.77 -27.42
CA SER A 550 5.15 23.54 -27.40
C SER A 550 6.65 23.83 -27.38
N ALA A 551 7.42 22.91 -26.81
CA ALA A 551 8.88 22.97 -26.75
C ALA A 551 9.48 21.58 -26.86
N THR A 552 10.72 21.51 -27.34
CA THR A 552 11.48 20.25 -27.49
C THR A 552 12.77 20.32 -26.68
N VAL A 553 13.00 19.29 -25.87
CA VAL A 553 14.27 18.96 -25.21
C VAL A 553 14.88 17.77 -25.92
N ILE A 554 16.18 17.81 -26.18
CA ILE A 554 16.95 16.69 -26.71
C ILE A 554 17.60 15.96 -25.53
N ILE A 555 17.60 14.64 -25.55
CA ILE A 555 18.44 13.80 -24.70
C ILE A 555 19.67 13.45 -25.52
N GLU A 556 20.84 13.92 -25.07
CA GLU A 556 22.12 13.53 -25.66
C GLU A 556 22.52 12.15 -25.14
N ASP A 557 22.49 11.19 -26.06
CA ASP A 557 22.88 9.79 -25.87
C ASP A 557 24.40 9.71 -25.60
N PHE A 558 24.80 8.87 -24.65
CA PHE A 558 26.21 8.58 -24.38
C PHE A 558 26.82 7.63 -25.42
N GLY A 559 25.98 6.85 -26.10
CA GLY A 559 26.35 5.86 -27.09
C GLY A 559 27.00 4.61 -26.49
N ALA A 560 27.29 3.64 -27.37
CA ALA A 560 27.79 2.33 -26.98
C ALA A 560 29.15 2.37 -26.25
N VAL A 561 29.21 1.73 -25.08
CA VAL A 561 30.46 1.45 -24.38
C VAL A 561 31.06 0.15 -24.91
N VAL A 562 32.28 0.22 -25.46
CA VAL A 562 32.99 -0.95 -25.99
C VAL A 562 33.90 -1.58 -24.94
N ARG A 563 33.84 -2.91 -24.81
CA ARG A 563 34.72 -3.76 -23.98
C ARG A 563 35.49 -4.73 -24.86
N THR A 564 36.81 -4.75 -24.72
CA THR A 564 37.67 -5.59 -25.53
C THR A 564 38.23 -6.76 -24.72
N TRP A 565 37.95 -7.97 -25.14
CA TRP A 565 38.52 -9.17 -24.52
C TRP A 565 39.99 -9.34 -24.90
N THR A 566 40.85 -9.40 -23.89
CA THR A 566 42.29 -9.72 -24.03
C THR A 566 42.62 -11.12 -23.53
N GLY A 567 41.89 -11.62 -22.53
CA GLY A 567 42.09 -12.95 -21.95
C GLY A 567 43.51 -13.16 -21.40
N ASN A 568 44.15 -12.11 -20.88
CA ASN A 568 45.58 -12.13 -20.54
C ASN A 568 45.93 -13.06 -19.37
N VAL A 569 45.01 -13.32 -18.44
CA VAL A 569 45.32 -14.02 -17.18
C VAL A 569 44.53 -15.31 -16.99
N SER A 570 43.31 -15.41 -17.54
CA SER A 570 42.50 -16.63 -17.44
C SER A 570 41.37 -16.66 -18.47
N THR A 571 40.55 -17.71 -18.45
CA THR A 571 39.35 -17.83 -19.30
C THR A 571 38.10 -17.18 -18.71
N ASN A 572 38.15 -16.69 -17.46
CA ASN A 572 36.96 -16.23 -16.73
C ASN A 572 36.63 -14.76 -17.06
N VAL A 573 35.42 -14.50 -17.56
CA VAL A 573 34.95 -13.14 -17.90
C VAL A 573 34.77 -12.23 -16.70
N ASN A 574 34.62 -12.77 -15.50
CA ASN A 574 34.49 -11.99 -14.26
C ASN A 574 35.81 -11.40 -13.75
N VAL A 575 36.92 -11.62 -14.45
CA VAL A 575 38.24 -11.08 -14.07
C VAL A 575 38.52 -9.83 -14.88
N SER A 576 38.58 -8.67 -14.21
CA SER A 576 38.83 -7.35 -14.81
C SER A 576 40.06 -7.30 -15.70
N GLU A 577 41.14 -7.97 -15.30
CA GLU A 577 42.44 -7.99 -15.99
C GLU A 577 42.41 -8.74 -17.33
N ASN A 578 41.33 -9.45 -17.62
CA ASN A 578 41.09 -10.04 -18.94
C ASN A 578 40.44 -9.08 -19.93
N TRP A 579 40.04 -7.88 -19.50
CA TRP A 579 39.45 -6.84 -20.34
C TRP A 579 40.45 -5.71 -20.54
N ALA A 580 40.59 -5.20 -21.77
CA ALA A 580 41.57 -4.15 -22.08
C ALA A 580 41.32 -2.89 -21.24
N GLU A 581 40.07 -2.62 -20.95
CA GLU A 581 39.60 -1.49 -20.16
C GLU A 581 39.73 -1.75 -18.64
N GLY A 582 40.14 -2.95 -18.22
CA GLY A 582 40.25 -3.33 -16.81
C GLY A 582 38.90 -3.42 -16.08
N ILE A 583 37.79 -3.51 -16.82
CA ILE A 583 36.42 -3.47 -16.29
C ILE A 583 35.66 -4.65 -16.87
N VAL A 584 34.98 -5.40 -16.00
CA VAL A 584 34.09 -6.50 -16.40
C VAL A 584 32.84 -5.92 -17.07
N PRO A 585 32.37 -6.50 -18.19
CA PRO A 585 31.19 -6.00 -18.88
C PRO A 585 29.93 -5.95 -18.03
N VAL A 586 29.15 -4.90 -18.25
CA VAL A 586 27.82 -4.71 -17.67
C VAL A 586 26.75 -4.70 -18.77
N ALA A 587 25.48 -4.57 -18.39
CA ALA A 587 24.38 -4.60 -19.33
C ALA A 587 24.53 -3.48 -20.37
N GLY A 588 24.26 -3.79 -21.64
CA GLY A 588 24.38 -2.85 -22.75
C GLY A 588 25.80 -2.68 -23.32
N ASP A 589 26.87 -3.12 -22.64
CA ASP A 589 28.22 -3.05 -23.19
C ASP A 589 28.34 -3.78 -24.54
N HIS A 590 29.08 -3.20 -25.49
CA HIS A 590 29.43 -3.81 -26.77
C HIS A 590 30.73 -4.59 -26.63
N ILE A 591 30.72 -5.87 -27.00
CA ILE A 591 31.86 -6.75 -26.78
C ILE A 591 32.65 -6.97 -28.07
N ILE A 592 33.97 -6.78 -28.02
CA ILE A 592 34.89 -7.06 -29.14
C ILE A 592 35.95 -8.10 -28.75
N LEU A 593 36.09 -9.14 -29.59
CA LEU A 593 37.12 -10.17 -29.50
C LEU A 593 37.98 -10.14 -30.77
N ASN A 594 39.21 -9.60 -30.68
CA ASN A 594 40.07 -9.41 -31.86
C ASN A 594 41.44 -10.10 -31.83
N SER A 595 41.94 -10.54 -30.65
CA SER A 595 43.29 -11.12 -30.54
C SER A 595 43.59 -11.85 -29.22
N GLY A 596 42.57 -12.19 -28.42
CA GLY A 596 42.74 -12.70 -27.06
C GLY A 596 43.60 -13.97 -26.94
N ALA A 597 44.40 -14.04 -25.88
CA ALA A 597 45.39 -15.11 -25.66
C ALA A 597 44.76 -16.43 -25.14
N ASN A 598 43.70 -16.33 -24.33
CA ASN A 598 42.98 -17.47 -23.77
C ASN A 598 41.55 -17.60 -24.32
N PRO A 599 41.01 -18.84 -24.39
CA PRO A 599 39.58 -19.10 -24.56
C PRO A 599 38.71 -18.28 -23.59
N MET A 600 37.52 -17.86 -23.99
CA MET A 600 36.59 -17.14 -23.13
C MET A 600 35.52 -18.09 -22.58
N HIS A 601 35.15 -17.94 -21.31
CA HIS A 601 33.98 -18.60 -20.72
C HIS A 601 32.97 -17.54 -20.28
N TRP A 602 31.89 -17.37 -21.05
CA TRP A 602 30.83 -16.42 -20.75
C TRP A 602 29.84 -16.99 -19.73
N ASP A 603 29.95 -16.56 -18.48
CA ASP A 603 29.05 -16.92 -17.37
C ASP A 603 28.35 -15.70 -16.73
N LEU A 604 28.57 -14.48 -17.24
CA LEU A 604 27.86 -13.26 -16.81
C LEU A 604 26.38 -13.35 -17.13
N ASN A 605 25.53 -12.93 -16.19
CA ASN A 605 24.08 -12.86 -16.37
C ASN A 605 23.65 -11.42 -16.67
N SER A 606 24.21 -10.85 -17.74
CA SER A 606 23.99 -9.46 -18.14
C SER A 606 23.87 -9.39 -19.66
N PRO A 607 22.76 -8.86 -20.21
CA PRO A 607 22.57 -8.74 -21.65
C PRO A 607 23.53 -7.68 -22.22
N VAL A 608 24.20 -7.97 -23.32
CA VAL A 608 25.15 -7.06 -23.96
C VAL A 608 24.52 -6.34 -25.15
N GLY A 609 25.03 -5.17 -25.50
CA GLY A 609 24.53 -4.36 -26.61
C GLY A 609 24.81 -5.03 -27.95
N ALA A 610 26.07 -5.21 -28.33
CA ALA A 610 26.47 -5.93 -29.54
C ALA A 610 27.65 -6.86 -29.29
N TRP A 611 27.91 -7.79 -30.20
CA TRP A 611 29.04 -8.71 -30.11
C TRP A 611 29.79 -8.85 -31.42
N ILE A 612 31.11 -8.63 -31.41
CA ILE A 612 31.96 -8.78 -32.59
C ILE A 612 33.15 -9.68 -32.26
N GLN A 613 33.33 -10.74 -33.04
CA GLN A 613 34.47 -11.65 -32.97
C GLN A 613 35.20 -11.68 -34.31
N ASP A 614 36.28 -10.91 -34.41
CA ASP A 614 37.00 -10.66 -35.66
C ASP A 614 38.51 -10.73 -35.45
N GLY A 615 39.13 -11.84 -35.84
CA GLY A 615 40.55 -12.14 -35.59
C GLY A 615 40.80 -13.00 -34.35
N TYR A 616 39.81 -13.15 -33.47
CA TYR A 616 39.87 -14.10 -32.37
C TYR A 616 39.62 -15.53 -32.87
N THR A 617 40.63 -16.38 -32.75
CA THR A 617 40.61 -17.78 -33.20
C THR A 617 40.31 -18.79 -32.09
N GLY A 618 40.20 -18.29 -30.85
CA GLY A 618 39.91 -19.11 -29.68
C GLY A 618 38.44 -19.55 -29.58
N THR A 619 38.14 -20.27 -28.50
CA THR A 619 36.80 -20.77 -28.21
C THR A 619 36.10 -19.89 -27.17
N VAL A 620 34.87 -19.44 -27.46
CA VAL A 620 33.93 -18.82 -26.53
C VAL A 620 32.97 -19.90 -26.04
N THR A 621 33.02 -20.20 -24.75
CA THR A 621 32.13 -21.18 -24.11
C THR A 621 31.01 -20.44 -23.39
N ILE A 622 29.77 -20.59 -23.86
CA ILE A 622 28.58 -19.96 -23.30
C ILE A 622 27.97 -20.87 -22.22
N ASN A 623 27.77 -20.34 -21.02
CA ASN A 623 27.28 -21.09 -19.88
C ASN A 623 25.75 -21.13 -19.82
N THR A 624 25.12 -22.16 -20.37
CA THR A 624 23.65 -22.26 -20.34
C THR A 624 23.14 -22.70 -18.96
N VAL A 625 22.32 -21.87 -18.30
CA VAL A 625 21.69 -22.17 -17.00
C VAL A 625 20.19 -22.49 -17.17
N TYR A 626 19.71 -23.52 -16.45
CA TYR A 626 18.33 -24.00 -16.45
C TYR A 626 17.73 -24.04 -15.04
N PRO A 627 16.87 -23.08 -14.65
CA PRO A 627 16.10 -23.16 -13.42
C PRO A 627 14.61 -23.37 -13.71
N GLY A 628 14.17 -24.60 -13.99
CA GLY A 628 12.73 -24.90 -14.15
C GLY A 628 12.03 -24.14 -15.30
N ILE A 629 10.71 -24.35 -15.45
CA ILE A 629 9.93 -23.83 -16.60
C ILE A 629 9.84 -22.30 -16.51
N GLY A 630 10.49 -21.56 -17.43
CA GLY A 630 10.15 -20.16 -17.68
C GLY A 630 11.23 -19.22 -18.27
N ALA A 631 12.52 -19.40 -18.03
CA ALA A 631 13.55 -18.49 -18.57
C ALA A 631 14.93 -19.16 -18.70
N PHE A 632 15.80 -18.64 -19.57
CA PHE A 632 16.94 -19.37 -20.10
C PHE A 632 18.07 -18.44 -20.58
N THR A 633 19.30 -18.98 -20.50
CA THR A 633 20.62 -18.45 -20.92
C THR A 633 21.09 -17.15 -20.28
N ASN A 634 22.36 -17.13 -19.92
CA ASN A 634 23.07 -15.96 -19.43
C ASN A 634 23.63 -15.10 -20.59
N PHE A 635 23.47 -15.55 -21.84
CA PHE A 635 24.00 -14.88 -23.01
C PHE A 635 22.89 -14.38 -23.93
N VAL A 636 22.63 -13.09 -23.78
CA VAL A 636 21.63 -12.33 -24.52
C VAL A 636 22.34 -11.14 -25.16
N ILE A 637 22.11 -10.93 -26.45
CA ILE A 637 22.62 -9.81 -27.22
C ILE A 637 21.41 -9.03 -27.72
N VAL A 638 21.33 -7.75 -27.36
CA VAL A 638 20.18 -6.89 -27.67
C VAL A 638 20.26 -6.33 -29.09
N GLY A 639 21.46 -6.12 -29.62
CA GLY A 639 21.75 -5.70 -30.99
C GLY A 639 22.39 -6.82 -31.82
N ASP A 640 23.26 -6.43 -32.74
CA ASP A 640 23.85 -7.34 -33.73
C ASP A 640 24.98 -8.20 -33.15
N CYS A 641 25.13 -9.40 -33.70
CA CYS A 641 26.21 -10.31 -33.41
C CYS A 641 26.97 -10.69 -34.69
N VAL A 642 28.28 -10.46 -34.73
CA VAL A 642 29.14 -10.82 -35.86
C VAL A 642 30.25 -11.75 -35.39
N ILE A 643 30.36 -12.92 -36.00
CA ILE A 643 31.42 -13.90 -35.73
C ILE A 643 32.15 -14.19 -37.03
N ASN A 644 33.25 -13.50 -37.30
CA ASN A 644 34.05 -13.71 -38.52
C ASN A 644 35.07 -14.84 -38.36
N THR A 645 35.55 -15.10 -37.15
CA THR A 645 36.55 -16.14 -36.84
C THR A 645 36.28 -16.83 -35.50
N GLY A 646 36.87 -18.01 -35.27
CA GLY A 646 36.88 -18.70 -33.98
C GLY A 646 35.64 -19.57 -33.73
N THR A 647 35.40 -19.98 -32.48
CA THR A 647 34.40 -21.00 -32.17
C THR A 647 33.50 -20.62 -31.00
N TRP A 648 32.18 -20.72 -31.14
CA TRP A 648 31.25 -20.75 -30.00
C TRP A 648 30.93 -22.20 -29.59
N THR A 649 30.86 -22.47 -28.30
CA THR A 649 30.49 -23.79 -27.75
C THR A 649 29.77 -23.66 -26.40
N HIS A 650 29.34 -24.77 -25.81
CA HIS A 650 28.70 -24.80 -24.49
C HIS A 650 29.28 -25.91 -23.60
N ARG A 651 29.13 -25.77 -22.28
CA ARG A 651 29.40 -26.87 -21.33
C ARG A 651 28.20 -27.82 -21.25
N LYS A 652 28.43 -29.07 -20.85
CA LYS A 652 27.35 -30.00 -20.53
C LYS A 652 26.49 -29.44 -19.40
N ASN A 653 25.18 -29.28 -19.64
CA ASN A 653 24.22 -28.84 -18.64
C ASN A 653 23.99 -29.97 -17.62
N THR A 654 23.72 -29.59 -16.37
CA THR A 654 23.37 -30.54 -15.30
C THR A 654 21.90 -31.02 -15.38
N ALA A 655 21.08 -30.35 -16.19
CA ALA A 655 19.67 -30.67 -16.45
C ALA A 655 19.43 -31.10 -17.91
N THR A 656 18.22 -31.60 -18.22
CA THR A 656 17.80 -32.00 -19.57
C THR A 656 17.18 -30.80 -20.31
N PRO A 657 17.57 -30.50 -21.57
CA PRO A 657 18.58 -31.19 -22.36
C PRO A 657 20.03 -30.84 -21.93
N GLN A 658 20.85 -31.89 -21.77
CA GLN A 658 22.23 -31.80 -21.30
C GLN A 658 23.15 -31.05 -22.28
N PHE A 659 22.69 -30.88 -23.52
CA PHE A 659 23.50 -30.67 -24.70
C PHE A 659 22.92 -29.60 -25.62
N LEU A 660 22.66 -28.43 -25.02
CA LEU A 660 22.11 -27.28 -25.72
C LEU A 660 22.97 -26.06 -25.42
N ILE A 661 23.46 -25.43 -26.49
CA ILE A 661 23.85 -24.02 -26.45
C ILE A 661 22.59 -23.19 -26.65
N LYS A 662 22.34 -22.23 -25.75
CA LYS A 662 21.28 -21.26 -25.96
C LYS A 662 21.86 -19.87 -25.91
N ALA A 663 21.63 -19.10 -26.96
CA ALA A 663 21.90 -17.68 -27.06
C ALA A 663 20.65 -17.00 -27.63
N THR A 664 20.38 -15.77 -27.21
CA THR A 664 19.32 -14.95 -27.80
C THR A 664 19.97 -13.73 -28.41
N VAL A 665 19.77 -13.53 -29.72
CA VAL A 665 20.22 -12.35 -30.46
C VAL A 665 18.97 -11.64 -30.96
N HIS A 666 18.81 -10.38 -30.60
CA HIS A 666 17.65 -9.58 -31.00
C HIS A 666 17.89 -8.80 -32.31
N GLY A 667 19.16 -8.54 -32.67
CA GLY A 667 19.57 -8.04 -33.99
C GLY A 667 19.97 -9.15 -34.97
N ASP A 668 20.80 -8.80 -35.96
CA ASP A 668 21.29 -9.74 -36.97
C ASP A 668 22.43 -10.59 -36.40
N LEU A 669 22.41 -11.91 -36.61
CA LEU A 669 23.54 -12.79 -36.31
C LEU A 669 24.26 -13.10 -37.62
N THR A 670 25.51 -12.68 -37.78
CA THR A 670 26.35 -12.92 -38.96
C THR A 670 27.49 -13.89 -38.64
N ILE A 671 27.65 -14.96 -39.43
CA ILE A 671 28.72 -15.97 -39.27
C ILE A 671 29.59 -16.01 -40.52
N GLY A 672 30.87 -15.67 -40.38
CA GLY A 672 31.86 -15.67 -41.46
C GLY A 672 32.43 -17.06 -41.75
N GLU A 673 33.07 -17.20 -42.91
CA GLU A 673 33.60 -18.47 -43.44
C GLU A 673 34.62 -19.19 -42.53
N ASN A 674 35.25 -18.46 -41.61
CA ASN A 674 36.26 -18.99 -40.66
C ASN A 674 35.75 -19.08 -39.22
N ALA A 675 34.45 -18.88 -39.01
CA ALA A 675 33.79 -19.04 -37.73
C ALA A 675 33.03 -20.37 -37.66
N THR A 676 32.87 -20.89 -36.44
CA THR A 676 32.18 -22.15 -36.18
C THR A 676 31.31 -22.06 -34.94
N ILE A 677 30.14 -22.68 -34.96
CA ILE A 677 29.36 -22.98 -33.75
C ILE A 677 29.49 -24.49 -33.51
N ASP A 678 30.25 -24.87 -32.49
CA ASP A 678 30.58 -26.25 -32.17
C ASP A 678 29.71 -26.80 -31.03
N VAL A 679 28.86 -27.76 -31.39
CA VAL A 679 28.00 -28.55 -30.47
C VAL A 679 28.39 -30.04 -30.45
N THR A 680 29.54 -30.42 -31.02
CA THR A 680 29.88 -31.82 -31.34
C THR A 680 30.35 -32.66 -30.15
N ASN A 681 30.91 -32.05 -29.10
CA ASN A 681 31.57 -32.83 -28.04
C ASN A 681 30.64 -33.39 -26.95
N ASN A 682 29.33 -33.38 -27.17
CA ASN A 682 28.37 -33.70 -26.13
C ASN A 682 26.99 -33.96 -26.76
N GLY A 683 26.79 -35.02 -27.54
CA GLY A 683 25.45 -35.46 -27.99
C GLY A 683 25.22 -35.57 -29.50
N TYR A 684 26.08 -35.00 -30.33
CA TYR A 684 26.09 -35.24 -31.78
C TYR A 684 27.40 -35.94 -32.16
N PRO A 685 27.39 -37.19 -32.67
CA PRO A 685 28.60 -37.76 -33.25
C PRO A 685 29.15 -36.86 -34.36
N ASN A 686 30.47 -36.91 -34.57
CA ASN A 686 31.29 -36.03 -35.44
C ASN A 686 30.87 -35.97 -36.93
N TYR A 687 29.77 -36.63 -37.29
CA TYR A 687 29.20 -36.76 -38.63
C TYR A 687 27.74 -36.26 -38.71
N THR A 688 27.15 -35.77 -37.62
CA THR A 688 25.73 -35.36 -37.53
C THR A 688 25.53 -33.93 -37.04
N GLY A 689 26.52 -33.04 -37.24
CA GLY A 689 26.32 -31.62 -37.00
C GLY A 689 25.35 -30.99 -38.01
N PRO A 690 24.72 -29.85 -37.68
CA PRO A 690 23.99 -29.06 -38.66
C PRO A 690 24.96 -28.65 -39.77
N GLY A 691 24.61 -28.93 -41.03
CA GLY A 691 25.37 -28.46 -42.20
C GLY A 691 26.27 -29.46 -42.93
N ARG A 692 26.22 -30.78 -42.68
CA ARG A 692 26.96 -31.74 -43.55
C ARG A 692 26.12 -32.22 -44.74
N GLY A 693 26.37 -31.62 -45.92
CA GLY A 693 25.82 -32.05 -47.20
C GLY A 693 26.50 -33.30 -47.80
N ASP A 694 25.62 -34.19 -48.25
CA ASP A 694 25.71 -35.18 -49.34
C ASP A 694 26.48 -36.51 -49.16
N SER A 695 25.72 -37.59 -48.98
CA SER A 695 25.68 -38.67 -49.99
C SER A 695 24.56 -39.68 -49.66
N GLY A 696 23.43 -39.49 -50.35
CA GLY A 696 22.53 -40.59 -50.69
C GLY A 696 21.45 -40.97 -49.68
N SER A 697 20.20 -40.68 -50.06
CA SER A 697 18.95 -41.31 -49.60
C SER A 697 18.47 -41.05 -48.16
N ALA A 698 17.87 -39.88 -47.94
CA ALA A 698 16.47 -39.70 -47.52
C ALA A 698 16.22 -38.25 -47.08
N SER A 699 15.19 -37.64 -47.68
CA SER A 699 14.50 -36.39 -47.30
C SER A 699 14.85 -35.77 -45.93
N ALA A 700 15.67 -34.71 -45.93
CA ALA A 700 15.84 -33.81 -44.81
C ALA A 700 15.18 -32.46 -45.15
N GLY A 701 13.95 -32.26 -44.68
CA GLY A 701 13.44 -30.92 -44.40
C GLY A 701 13.85 -30.60 -42.97
N TYR A 702 14.65 -29.55 -42.80
CA TYR A 702 15.01 -28.93 -41.50
C TYR A 702 16.09 -29.68 -40.68
N GLY A 703 17.37 -29.40 -40.96
CA GLY A 703 18.38 -29.24 -39.89
C GLY A 703 19.21 -30.42 -39.36
N GLY A 704 19.17 -31.62 -39.96
CA GLY A 704 20.11 -32.72 -39.65
C GLY A 704 19.53 -33.91 -38.87
N VAL A 705 20.16 -35.09 -39.01
CA VAL A 705 19.67 -36.38 -38.49
C VAL A 705 20.33 -36.74 -37.15
N GLY A 706 19.56 -36.78 -36.06
CA GLY A 706 19.93 -37.45 -34.81
C GLY A 706 19.74 -38.97 -34.90
N TRP A 707 20.63 -39.76 -34.29
CA TRP A 707 20.50 -41.22 -34.28
C TRP A 707 19.39 -41.65 -33.31
N GLY A 708 18.30 -42.22 -33.84
CA GLY A 708 17.19 -42.77 -33.07
C GLY A 708 15.97 -41.85 -32.97
N ASN A 709 15.20 -41.72 -34.06
CA ASN A 709 13.79 -41.30 -34.14
C ASN A 709 13.28 -40.21 -33.15
N GLY A 710 14.11 -39.22 -32.81
CA GLY A 710 13.72 -38.05 -32.04
C GLY A 710 13.97 -36.76 -32.84
N PRO A 711 13.06 -35.77 -32.80
CA PRO A 711 13.26 -34.51 -33.50
C PRO A 711 14.42 -33.71 -32.89
N CYS A 712 15.32 -33.23 -33.74
CA CYS A 712 16.23 -32.14 -33.42
C CYS A 712 15.41 -30.84 -33.46
N TYR A 713 15.47 -30.01 -32.41
CA TYR A 713 14.79 -28.71 -32.42
C TYR A 713 15.58 -27.72 -33.29
N GLY A 714 15.01 -27.35 -34.44
CA GLY A 714 15.44 -26.29 -35.34
C GLY A 714 14.47 -26.16 -36.53
N SER A 715 13.78 -25.03 -36.68
CA SER A 715 12.86 -24.75 -37.79
C SER A 715 13.49 -23.75 -38.75
N ILE A 716 13.74 -24.15 -40.01
CA ILE A 716 14.16 -23.26 -41.12
C ILE A 716 12.94 -22.75 -41.93
N THR A 717 11.71 -23.23 -41.66
CA THR A 717 10.49 -22.70 -42.30
C THR A 717 10.15 -21.27 -41.90
N GLU A 718 10.63 -20.82 -40.74
CA GLU A 718 10.56 -19.43 -40.25
C GLU A 718 11.93 -19.07 -39.68
N PRO A 719 12.88 -18.60 -40.51
CA PRO A 719 14.22 -18.30 -40.06
C PRO A 719 14.28 -16.88 -39.47
N THR A 720 15.09 -16.71 -38.44
CA THR A 720 15.92 -15.51 -38.32
C THR A 720 17.26 -15.95 -37.74
N ASP A 721 18.25 -16.04 -38.63
CA ASP A 721 19.70 -16.16 -38.46
C ASP A 721 20.31 -17.16 -37.43
N LEU A 722 21.30 -18.00 -37.78
CA LEU A 722 22.02 -18.21 -39.04
C LEU A 722 22.64 -19.62 -39.06
N GLY A 723 22.62 -20.21 -40.25
CA GLY A 723 23.51 -21.30 -40.64
C GLY A 723 22.83 -22.35 -41.49
#